data_AF-A0A416T038-F1
#
_entry.id   AF-A0A416T038-F1
#
_cell.length_a   1.000
_cell.length_b   1.000
_cell.length_c   1.000
_cell.angle_alpha   90.00
_cell.angle_beta   90.00
_cell.angle_gamma   90.00
#
_symmetry.space_group_name_H-M   'P 1'
#
loop_
_entity.id
_entity.type
_entity.pdbx_description
1 polymer ?
#
loop_
_entity_poly.entity_id
_entity_poly.type
_entity_poly.pdbx_seq_one_letter_code
_entity_poly.pdbx_strand_id
1 'polypeptide(L)'
;MVKNNKRIINRIIVILTAMALIIGTWGIRYHKGDTPVNPMNNKAKASKVYENDGLQVDEFNDYSNLQNSDNEDNEENNDSNDNSEETNNETDGNGNGNVNLKSTSNKSGNGKESADEGKFNKSKGKSFVDKVNQKTETLYFTTSIIDGETISTYEYAFTITHLVESLTVEQQLVYVNDEQINNFDGRVILKEGTNTIEIVVNYRRDDGREIIAKKKYTVNVDTGNLFISTDLKDQTVNNPFFKFNLQAKMGENDADVKVSLNGKNITGKDGKYSVILKKGKNTIVAKAEYDKYSITKKYEITLEYEDGFGIETDLENKTVNAENIEFQAVIRNGTDKAKLSVIVNGNIITGNEGAYTSGLKIGNNTIRLKATDSGNVSLNKTFTIKYVPLATKDTEPVISYINVTDGMEVKGESFTLYIGAMDYKKNKIYYDGIEVKLNGKKIQYRWSANYVGYLLNLQNGDNSLEVKITDSDGRYKEYSYKLKCTYIDEGTVIGTATVSIDAKVIHLGVLLRPKTVDIYYGDNAADIFERAIEKSGFSYTNSGTVDKGFYLETISRPGILRGWMIDEKLKDEIIEDGLQFNIDPSTGEYIYDMDSLGQLDFCQGSGWAYSVNDEYKEYGMSEYKPKDGDDIKIRYTLAYGKDIGGYNPSSGSYGIKDKYSVTY
;
A
#
# COMPACT_ATOMS: atom_id res chain seq x y z
N MET A 1 -21.58 -41.62 4.68
CA MET A 1 -20.39 -41.87 5.52
C MET A 1 -19.93 -40.54 6.09
N VAL A 2 -19.77 -40.41 7.41
CA VAL A 2 -19.30 -39.17 8.07
C VAL A 2 -18.47 -39.53 9.30
N LYS A 3 -17.19 -39.12 9.35
CA LYS A 3 -16.38 -38.95 10.58
C LYS A 3 -14.99 -38.40 10.27
N ASN A 4 -14.47 -37.61 11.22
CA ASN A 4 -13.04 -37.30 11.46
C ASN A 4 -12.31 -36.47 10.38
N ASN A 5 -11.48 -35.46 10.71
CA ASN A 5 -11.06 -34.92 12.01
C ASN A 5 -10.92 -33.39 11.98
N LYS A 6 -11.30 -32.71 13.08
CA LYS A 6 -10.86 -31.33 13.36
C LYS A 6 -9.55 -31.35 14.16
N ARG A 7 -8.52 -30.61 13.73
CA ARG A 7 -7.48 -30.05 14.63
C ARG A 7 -6.59 -29.01 13.91
N ILE A 8 -5.95 -28.16 14.71
CA ILE A 8 -5.01 -27.09 14.33
C ILE A 8 -5.65 -25.91 13.58
N ILE A 9 -6.07 -24.91 14.35
CA ILE A 9 -6.21 -23.52 13.91
C ILE A 9 -5.11 -22.73 14.62
N ASN A 10 -4.21 -22.10 13.86
CA ASN A 10 -3.49 -20.87 14.24
C ASN A 10 -2.49 -20.46 13.15
N ARG A 11 -2.83 -19.43 12.37
CA ARG A 11 -1.99 -18.23 12.16
C ARG A 11 -2.77 -17.13 11.43
N ILE A 12 -2.41 -15.89 11.76
CA ILE A 12 -3.14 -14.67 11.39
C ILE A 12 -2.79 -14.27 9.96
N ILE A 13 -3.79 -13.77 9.23
CA ILE A 13 -3.61 -12.97 8.01
C ILE A 13 -4.05 -11.55 8.33
N VAL A 14 -3.15 -10.59 8.19
CA VAL A 14 -3.49 -9.16 8.05
C VAL A 14 -2.72 -8.67 6.83
N ILE A 15 -3.46 -8.27 5.79
CA ILE A 15 -2.92 -7.63 4.60
C ILE A 15 -3.26 -6.15 4.73
N LEU A 16 -2.25 -5.28 4.73
CA LEU A 16 -2.43 -3.83 4.62
C LEU A 16 -1.80 -3.34 3.31
N THR A 17 -2.66 -2.79 2.46
CA THR A 17 -2.30 -2.22 1.16
C THR A 17 -1.83 -0.77 1.33
N ALA A 18 -0.64 -0.44 0.80
CA ALA A 18 -0.20 0.93 0.61
C ALA A 18 -0.14 1.23 -0.90
N MET A 19 -1.14 1.95 -1.42
CA MET A 19 -1.06 2.55 -2.75
C MET A 19 -0.45 3.95 -2.61
N ALA A 20 0.72 4.17 -3.20
CA ALA A 20 1.27 5.51 -3.36
C ALA A 20 0.81 6.09 -4.70
N LEU A 21 -0.01 7.14 -4.67
CA LEU A 21 -0.33 7.96 -5.84
C LEU A 21 0.55 9.21 -5.85
N ILE A 22 1.12 9.52 -7.01
CA ILE A 22 1.93 10.73 -7.24
C ILE A 22 1.22 11.57 -8.30
N ILE A 23 0.50 12.60 -7.86
CA ILE A 23 0.19 13.79 -8.67
C ILE A 23 0.40 14.99 -7.75
N GLY A 24 1.05 16.03 -8.23
CA GLY A 24 1.26 17.25 -7.46
C GLY A 24 1.26 18.50 -8.34
N THR A 25 0.62 19.56 -7.87
CA THR A 25 0.75 20.92 -8.40
C THR A 25 0.68 21.95 -7.27
N TRP A 26 1.80 22.64 -7.05
CA TRP A 26 1.89 24.06 -6.74
C TRP A 26 0.84 24.67 -5.79
N GLY A 27 1.23 24.86 -4.53
CA GLY A 27 0.59 25.79 -3.60
C GLY A 27 1.64 26.47 -2.73
N ILE A 28 1.91 27.76 -2.95
CA ILE A 28 2.88 28.52 -2.15
C ILE A 28 2.25 28.79 -0.77
N ARG A 29 2.67 28.05 0.26
CA ARG A 29 2.46 28.36 1.67
C ARG A 29 3.71 28.02 2.47
N TYR A 30 4.03 28.85 3.45
CA TYR A 30 5.19 28.68 4.33
C TYR A 30 5.06 27.39 5.14
N HIS A 31 5.93 26.43 4.90
CA HIS A 31 6.25 25.38 5.87
C HIS A 31 7.33 25.90 6.83
N LYS A 32 7.24 25.51 8.11
CA LYS A 32 8.41 25.50 8.99
C LYS A 32 9.46 24.60 8.32
N GLY A 33 10.70 25.07 8.21
CA GLY A 33 11.77 24.31 7.54
C GLY A 33 12.00 22.97 8.24
N ASP A 34 12.17 21.91 7.44
CA ASP A 34 12.48 20.58 7.94
C ASP A 34 13.80 20.59 8.74
N THR A 35 13.81 19.92 9.90
CA THR A 35 15.01 19.76 10.71
C THR A 35 16.05 18.94 9.93
N PRO A 36 17.30 19.42 9.74
CA PRO A 36 18.32 18.67 9.02
C PRO A 36 18.62 17.33 9.70
N VAL A 37 18.32 16.23 9.01
CA VAL A 37 18.57 14.87 9.52
C VAL A 37 20.06 14.56 9.37
N ASN A 38 20.76 14.37 10.50
CA ASN A 38 22.15 13.89 10.52
C ASN A 38 22.23 12.53 9.79
N PRO A 39 23.07 12.37 8.75
CA PRO A 39 23.14 11.14 7.95
C PRO A 39 23.78 9.93 8.69
N MET A 40 24.32 10.12 9.90
CA MET A 40 24.96 9.07 10.71
C MET A 40 23.93 8.09 11.31
N ASN A 41 23.56 7.06 10.55
CA ASN A 41 22.55 6.06 10.96
C ASN A 41 23.07 5.01 11.99
N ASN A 42 24.09 5.35 12.79
CA ASN A 42 24.64 4.51 13.85
C ASN A 42 23.89 4.75 15.17
N LYS A 43 23.08 3.79 15.60
CA LYS A 43 22.49 3.82 16.95
C LYS A 43 23.57 3.62 18.02
N ALA A 44 23.63 4.54 18.97
CA ALA A 44 24.46 4.43 20.16
C ALA A 44 24.08 3.23 21.04
N LYS A 45 24.99 2.79 21.91
CA LYS A 45 24.64 1.89 23.02
C LYS A 45 23.59 2.57 23.90
N ALA A 46 22.45 1.90 24.05
CA ALA A 46 21.29 2.42 24.77
C ALA A 46 21.58 2.74 26.24
N SER A 47 20.77 3.63 26.83
CA SER A 47 20.80 3.92 28.26
C SER A 47 20.51 2.65 29.08
N LYS A 48 21.38 2.36 30.05
CA LYS A 48 21.29 1.24 30.98
C LYS A 48 20.78 1.74 32.33
N VAL A 49 19.70 1.15 32.83
CA VAL A 49 19.31 1.31 34.25
C VAL A 49 19.38 -0.06 34.93
N TYR A 50 19.91 -0.07 36.14
CA TYR A 50 19.98 -1.26 36.98
C TYR A 50 18.78 -1.29 37.92
N GLU A 51 17.77 -2.10 37.58
CA GLU A 51 16.59 -2.25 38.41
C GLU A 51 16.85 -3.19 39.61
N ASN A 52 16.43 -2.76 40.79
CA ASN A 52 16.39 -3.56 42.02
C ASN A 52 15.34 -2.91 42.94
N ASP A 53 14.32 -3.67 43.37
CA ASP A 53 13.28 -3.14 44.26
C ASP A 53 13.90 -2.71 45.61
N GLY A 54 13.88 -1.41 45.90
CA GLY A 54 14.30 -0.86 47.20
C GLY A 54 15.35 0.25 47.14
N LEU A 55 14.93 1.44 46.71
CA LEU A 55 15.45 2.70 47.23
C LEU A 55 14.25 3.56 47.65
N GLN A 56 14.32 4.17 48.83
CA GLN A 56 13.27 5.05 49.33
C GLN A 56 13.41 6.44 48.69
N VAL A 57 12.29 7.15 48.57
CA VAL A 57 12.28 8.57 48.22
C VAL A 57 12.48 9.35 49.52
N ASP A 58 13.70 9.84 49.75
CA ASP A 58 13.97 10.87 50.75
C ASP A 58 13.59 12.25 50.20
N GLU A 59 13.30 13.19 51.09
CA GLU A 59 12.41 14.31 50.81
C GLU A 59 13.00 15.42 49.92
N PHE A 60 12.23 15.86 48.92
CA PHE A 60 12.40 17.16 48.28
C PHE A 60 12.08 18.26 49.29
N ASN A 61 13.08 19.04 49.71
CA ASN A 61 12.88 20.17 50.61
C ASN A 61 12.76 21.51 49.84
N ASP A 62 11.92 22.38 50.37
CA ASP A 62 11.36 23.58 49.72
C ASP A 62 12.41 24.68 49.44
N TYR A 63 12.29 25.36 48.28
CA TYR A 63 12.94 26.65 47.98
C TYR A 63 12.02 27.59 47.18
N SER A 64 10.81 27.81 47.68
CA SER A 64 9.85 28.78 47.17
C SER A 64 9.93 30.16 47.83
N ASN A 65 11.05 30.89 47.67
CA ASN A 65 11.09 32.35 47.88
C ASN A 65 12.39 33.01 47.37
N LEU A 66 12.28 33.82 46.31
CA LEU A 66 12.72 35.23 46.26
C LEU A 66 12.47 35.80 44.85
N GLN A 67 11.94 37.02 44.78
CA GLN A 67 11.68 37.73 43.53
C GLN A 67 12.02 39.21 43.68
N ASN A 68 12.68 39.78 42.66
CA ASN A 68 13.04 41.17 42.47
C ASN A 68 13.96 41.84 43.52
N SER A 69 15.20 42.10 43.11
CA SER A 69 15.65 43.50 42.97
C SER A 69 16.77 43.61 41.94
N ASP A 70 16.44 43.99 40.71
CA ASP A 70 17.39 44.76 39.89
C ASP A 70 17.34 46.21 40.38
N ASN A 71 18.51 46.83 40.59
CA ASN A 71 18.82 48.14 40.03
C ASN A 71 20.30 48.52 40.27
N GLU A 72 20.96 48.85 39.16
CA GLU A 72 21.87 49.99 39.01
C GLU A 72 23.03 50.18 40.01
N ASP A 73 24.21 49.83 39.50
CA ASP A 73 25.29 50.80 39.24
C ASP A 73 26.45 51.05 40.22
N ASN A 74 27.61 51.03 39.56
CA ASN A 74 28.82 51.84 39.75
C ASN A 74 29.84 51.51 40.86
N GLU A 75 30.96 51.02 40.34
CA GLU A 75 32.29 51.63 40.48
C GLU A 75 33.04 51.50 41.82
N GLU A 76 34.07 50.64 41.71
CA GLU A 76 35.49 51.00 41.85
C GLU A 76 36.28 50.49 43.06
N ASN A 77 37.46 49.99 42.68
CA ASN A 77 38.74 50.13 43.37
C ASN A 77 38.91 49.51 44.77
N ASN A 78 39.52 48.32 44.73
CA ASN A 78 40.94 48.12 45.06
C ASN A 78 41.26 47.15 46.21
N ASP A 79 42.29 46.37 45.88
CA ASP A 79 43.38 45.90 46.72
C ASP A 79 43.09 44.99 47.92
N SER A 80 43.82 43.87 47.88
CA SER A 80 44.53 43.29 49.02
C SER A 80 43.72 42.60 50.12
N ASN A 81 44.31 41.68 50.90
CA ASN A 81 45.39 40.73 50.63
C ASN A 81 45.34 39.71 51.78
N ASP A 82 46.01 38.56 51.65
CA ASP A 82 46.33 37.66 52.78
C ASP A 82 45.11 37.07 53.55
N ASN A 83 45.29 36.12 54.46
CA ASN A 83 46.00 34.83 54.35
C ASN A 83 45.50 33.90 55.49
N SER A 84 46.08 32.71 55.62
CA SER A 84 45.94 31.78 56.76
C SER A 84 44.52 31.18 56.98
N GLU A 85 44.31 29.91 57.33
CA GLU A 85 44.90 29.09 58.42
C GLU A 85 44.43 29.58 59.81
N GLU A 86 44.18 28.75 60.83
CA GLU A 86 44.68 27.40 61.11
C GLU A 86 43.76 26.59 62.09
N THR A 87 43.70 25.25 61.93
CA THR A 87 43.65 24.18 62.99
C THR A 87 42.64 24.07 64.17
N ASN A 88 42.08 22.85 64.33
CA ASN A 88 42.20 21.89 65.48
C ASN A 88 41.17 21.67 66.63
N ASN A 89 41.15 20.37 67.03
CA ASN A 89 40.91 19.71 68.34
C ASN A 89 39.47 19.62 68.96
N GLU A 90 38.93 18.42 69.25
CA GLU A 90 38.97 17.57 70.50
C GLU A 90 37.93 17.99 71.58
N THR A 91 37.34 17.18 72.49
CA THR A 91 37.40 15.72 72.86
C THR A 91 36.13 15.27 73.66
N ASP A 92 35.90 13.94 73.81
CA ASP A 92 35.23 13.17 74.91
C ASP A 92 33.78 13.47 75.44
N GLY A 93 33.15 12.50 76.15
CA GLY A 93 31.74 12.66 76.64
C GLY A 93 31.11 11.73 77.73
N ASN A 94 30.89 10.42 77.49
CA ASN A 94 30.44 9.37 78.47
C ASN A 94 29.02 9.42 79.17
N GLY A 95 28.30 8.28 79.30
CA GLY A 95 27.61 7.92 80.58
C GLY A 95 26.12 7.41 80.71
N ASN A 96 25.87 6.08 80.59
CA ASN A 96 25.06 5.18 81.49
C ASN A 96 23.50 5.31 81.72
N GLY A 97 22.73 4.24 82.11
CA GLY A 97 21.30 4.44 82.56
C GLY A 97 20.20 3.35 82.90
N ASN A 98 20.28 2.04 82.57
CA ASN A 98 19.40 0.88 82.99
C ASN A 98 17.87 0.92 83.44
N VAL A 99 17.02 0.14 82.73
CA VAL A 99 16.05 -0.95 83.20
C VAL A 99 14.78 -0.71 84.09
N ASN A 100 13.58 -1.21 83.65
CA ASN A 100 12.70 -2.17 84.40
C ASN A 100 11.54 -2.85 83.59
N LEU A 101 10.79 -3.82 84.18
CA LEU A 101 9.81 -4.74 83.55
C LEU A 101 8.35 -4.67 84.10
N LYS A 102 7.33 -5.18 83.34
CA LYS A 102 6.33 -6.24 83.73
C LYS A 102 5.18 -6.52 82.73
N SER A 103 4.94 -7.83 82.44
CA SER A 103 3.72 -8.67 82.64
C SER A 103 2.28 -8.24 82.13
N THR A 104 1.25 -9.08 81.87
CA THR A 104 0.96 -10.52 82.18
C THR A 104 -0.21 -11.17 81.36
N SER A 105 -0.14 -12.48 81.04
CA SER A 105 -1.29 -13.44 80.78
C SER A 105 -2.19 -13.21 79.51
N ASN A 106 -3.25 -13.95 79.09
CA ASN A 106 -4.03 -15.21 79.40
C ASN A 106 -4.99 -15.47 78.15
N LYS A 107 -5.79 -16.55 77.90
CA LYS A 107 -5.79 -18.04 78.14
C LYS A 107 -7.07 -18.71 77.49
N SER A 108 -7.02 -20.01 77.12
CA SER A 108 -8.15 -20.95 76.77
C SER A 108 -8.69 -20.93 75.31
N GLY A 109 -9.19 -22.05 74.69
CA GLY A 109 -9.07 -23.49 75.02
C GLY A 109 -10.15 -24.44 74.39
N ASN A 110 -9.73 -25.67 73.99
CA ASN A 110 -10.49 -26.90 73.58
C ASN A 110 -11.45 -26.86 72.36
N GLY A 111 -11.68 -27.98 71.61
CA GLY A 111 -10.98 -29.28 71.53
C GLY A 111 -11.83 -30.49 71.04
N LYS A 112 -11.16 -31.54 70.47
CA LYS A 112 -11.60 -32.95 70.21
C LYS A 112 -12.82 -33.18 69.26
N GLU A 113 -13.15 -34.35 68.65
CA GLU A 113 -12.60 -35.68 68.21
C GLU A 113 -13.79 -36.41 67.50
N SER A 114 -13.80 -37.46 66.65
CA SER A 114 -12.90 -38.26 65.76
C SER A 114 -13.86 -39.07 64.81
N ALA A 115 -13.55 -40.03 63.90
CA ALA A 115 -12.36 -40.81 63.47
C ALA A 115 -12.57 -41.17 61.95
N ASP A 116 -11.55 -41.25 61.08
CA ASP A 116 -10.65 -42.40 60.73
C ASP A 116 -11.10 -43.28 59.53
N GLU A 117 -10.34 -43.21 58.43
CA GLU A 117 -9.75 -44.31 57.61
C GLU A 117 -9.08 -43.70 56.35
N GLY A 118 -8.23 -44.43 55.59
CA GLY A 118 -8.04 -44.11 54.15
C GLY A 118 -6.63 -44.04 53.50
N LYS A 119 -5.52 -44.17 54.24
CA LYS A 119 -4.15 -44.56 53.74
C LYS A 119 -3.34 -43.67 52.73
N PHE A 120 -2.08 -43.45 53.12
CA PHE A 120 -0.83 -43.44 52.32
C PHE A 120 -0.35 -42.20 51.51
N ASN A 121 0.32 -41.30 52.25
CA ASN A 121 1.76 -40.97 52.11
C ASN A 121 2.35 -40.49 50.76
N LYS A 122 2.91 -39.27 50.78
CA LYS A 122 4.04 -38.83 49.95
C LYS A 122 5.13 -38.22 50.86
N SER A 123 6.41 -38.55 50.65
CA SER A 123 7.49 -38.30 51.61
C SER A 123 8.31 -37.03 51.36
N LYS A 124 9.01 -36.58 52.41
CA LYS A 124 9.73 -35.30 52.53
C LYS A 124 10.90 -35.16 51.54
N GLY A 125 11.03 -33.99 50.91
CA GLY A 125 12.26 -33.55 50.25
C GLY A 125 13.22 -32.83 51.22
N LYS A 126 14.50 -32.69 50.83
CA LYS A 126 15.53 -31.91 51.54
C LYS A 126 16.24 -30.94 50.59
N SER A 127 16.49 -29.72 51.08
CA SER A 127 17.66 -28.85 50.82
C SER A 127 18.37 -28.90 49.46
N PHE A 128 18.35 -27.79 48.71
CA PHE A 128 19.49 -27.36 47.89
C PHE A 128 19.50 -25.83 47.64
N VAL A 129 20.55 -25.18 48.17
CA VAL A 129 21.35 -24.04 47.64
C VAL A 129 20.66 -22.74 47.16
N ASP A 130 21.37 -21.64 47.41
CA ASP A 130 21.05 -20.25 47.11
C ASP A 130 20.73 -19.97 45.62
N LYS A 131 19.76 -19.09 45.37
CA LYS A 131 19.57 -18.46 44.06
C LYS A 131 20.28 -17.12 44.01
N VAL A 132 21.26 -17.02 43.11
CA VAL A 132 21.94 -15.78 42.74
C VAL A 132 20.94 -14.79 42.14
N ASN A 133 20.92 -13.54 42.64
CA ASN A 133 20.24 -12.43 41.98
C ASN A 133 20.92 -12.13 40.64
N GLN A 134 20.32 -12.56 39.53
CA GLN A 134 20.76 -12.17 38.19
C GLN A 134 20.22 -10.78 37.84
N LYS A 135 21.13 -9.82 37.82
CA LYS A 135 20.87 -8.41 37.49
C LYS A 135 20.62 -8.26 35.98
N THR A 136 19.36 -8.27 35.55
CA THR A 136 18.97 -8.04 34.15
C THR A 136 19.17 -6.57 33.76
N GLU A 137 19.76 -6.34 32.58
CA GLU A 137 20.04 -5.00 32.05
C GLU A 137 18.93 -4.58 31.07
N THR A 138 18.10 -3.63 31.48
CA THR A 138 17.02 -3.09 30.63
C THR A 138 17.49 -1.84 29.89
N LEU A 139 17.15 -1.76 28.59
CA LEU A 139 17.57 -0.70 27.68
C LEU A 139 16.38 0.19 27.30
N TYR A 140 16.44 1.47 27.64
CA TYR A 140 15.25 2.35 27.61
C TYR A 140 15.16 3.24 26.38
N PHE A 141 16.28 3.83 25.94
CA PHE A 141 16.37 4.61 24.70
C PHE A 141 17.73 4.43 24.00
N THR A 142 17.73 4.63 22.68
CA THR A 142 18.91 4.81 21.83
C THR A 142 19.00 6.25 21.34
N THR A 143 20.16 6.66 20.85
CA THR A 143 20.38 7.94 20.18
C THR A 143 21.21 7.73 18.91
N SER A 144 21.37 8.76 18.08
CA SER A 144 22.33 8.78 16.97
C SER A 144 23.69 9.40 17.34
N ILE A 145 24.00 9.58 18.63
CA ILE A 145 25.25 10.22 19.10
C ILE A 145 26.40 9.21 19.10
N ILE A 146 27.52 9.52 18.44
CA ILE A 146 28.71 8.67 18.47
C ILE A 146 29.63 9.13 19.61
N ASP A 147 29.59 8.39 20.72
CA ASP A 147 30.34 8.68 21.95
C ASP A 147 31.86 8.75 21.67
N GLY A 148 32.44 9.94 21.80
CA GLY A 148 33.85 10.24 21.53
C GLY A 148 34.16 10.77 20.12
N GLU A 149 33.15 11.10 19.29
CA GLU A 149 33.39 11.60 17.93
C GLU A 149 34.03 12.99 17.84
N THR A 150 34.39 13.41 16.63
CA THR A 150 34.97 14.74 16.34
C THR A 150 34.31 15.35 15.11
N ILE A 151 33.84 16.58 15.22
CA ILE A 151 33.13 17.36 14.19
C ILE A 151 33.79 18.72 13.98
N SER A 152 33.58 19.36 12.82
CA SER A 152 34.11 20.69 12.50
C SER A 152 33.06 21.81 12.50
N THR A 153 31.90 21.56 13.08
CA THR A 153 30.73 22.46 13.07
C THR A 153 30.24 22.66 14.50
N TYR A 154 29.82 23.87 14.85
CA TYR A 154 29.25 24.16 16.16
C TYR A 154 27.80 23.62 16.30
N GLU A 155 27.03 23.57 15.21
CA GLU A 155 25.72 22.90 15.19
C GLU A 155 25.91 21.38 15.15
N TYR A 156 25.27 20.67 16.07
CA TYR A 156 25.26 19.21 16.15
C TYR A 156 23.83 18.68 16.29
N ALA A 157 23.44 17.82 15.36
CA ALA A 157 22.09 17.26 15.24
C ALA A 157 22.05 15.77 15.61
N PHE A 158 21.11 15.36 16.44
CA PHE A 158 20.92 13.95 16.83
C PHE A 158 19.46 13.60 17.12
N THR A 159 19.14 12.32 16.99
CA THR A 159 17.82 11.78 17.34
C THR A 159 17.87 11.01 18.66
N ILE A 160 16.71 10.92 19.33
CA ILE A 160 16.46 10.03 20.47
C ILE A 160 15.37 9.04 20.04
N THR A 161 15.46 7.78 20.45
CA THR A 161 14.48 6.73 20.12
C THR A 161 14.28 5.83 21.34
N HIS A 162 13.14 5.98 22.01
CA HIS A 162 12.70 5.11 23.09
C HIS A 162 12.46 3.67 22.58
N LEU A 163 12.74 2.67 23.41
CA LEU A 163 12.72 1.24 23.03
C LEU A 163 11.60 0.42 23.66
N VAL A 164 10.93 0.96 24.69
CA VAL A 164 9.92 0.24 25.49
C VAL A 164 8.58 0.93 25.29
N GLU A 165 7.76 0.39 24.38
CA GLU A 165 6.47 0.98 23.96
C GLU A 165 5.42 1.03 25.09
N SER A 166 5.58 0.19 26.13
CA SER A 166 4.71 0.13 27.32
C SER A 166 5.12 1.09 28.44
N LEU A 167 5.85 2.16 28.14
CA LEU A 167 6.24 3.21 29.10
C LEU A 167 5.86 4.58 28.55
N THR A 168 5.17 5.37 29.36
CA THR A 168 4.87 6.77 29.02
C THR A 168 6.10 7.63 29.30
N VAL A 169 6.57 8.43 28.34
CA VAL A 169 7.59 9.45 28.60
C VAL A 169 6.92 10.66 29.24
N GLU A 170 7.26 10.95 30.49
CA GLU A 170 6.74 12.13 31.20
C GLU A 170 7.66 13.34 31.07
N GLN A 171 8.98 13.10 31.00
CA GLN A 171 9.95 14.16 30.82
C GLN A 171 11.15 13.68 30.00
N GLN A 172 11.66 14.54 29.13
CA GLN A 172 12.92 14.35 28.42
C GLN A 172 13.73 15.64 28.51
N LEU A 173 14.92 15.56 29.10
CA LEU A 173 15.84 16.67 29.27
C LEU A 173 17.16 16.37 28.54
N VAL A 174 17.74 17.40 27.94
CA VAL A 174 19.05 17.36 27.28
C VAL A 174 19.92 18.41 27.95
N TYR A 175 21.14 18.02 28.33
CA TYR A 175 22.15 18.90 28.90
C TYR A 175 23.38 18.90 27.98
N VAL A 176 24.00 20.07 27.81
CA VAL A 176 25.25 20.25 27.05
C VAL A 176 26.23 20.98 27.95
N ASN A 177 27.37 20.35 28.25
CA ASN A 177 28.33 20.86 29.22
C ASN A 177 27.67 21.24 30.56
N ASP A 178 26.73 20.40 30.98
CA ASP A 178 25.90 20.52 32.18
C ASP A 178 24.90 21.73 32.20
N GLU A 179 24.84 22.53 31.13
CA GLU A 179 23.77 23.52 30.87
C GLU A 179 22.53 22.84 30.25
N GLN A 180 21.31 23.14 30.71
CA GLN A 180 20.08 22.52 30.17
C GLN A 180 19.61 23.18 28.84
N ILE A 181 19.37 22.36 27.82
CA ILE A 181 18.83 22.79 26.53
C ILE A 181 17.29 22.81 26.59
N ASN A 182 16.74 24.02 26.72
CA ASN A 182 15.31 24.25 26.67
C ASN A 182 14.79 24.18 25.22
N ASN A 183 13.62 23.59 25.01
CA ASN A 183 12.97 23.41 23.69
C ASN A 183 13.81 22.64 22.65
N PHE A 184 14.56 21.62 23.07
CA PHE A 184 15.36 20.74 22.20
C PHE A 184 14.54 20.21 21.00
N ASP A 185 14.94 20.58 19.78
CA ASP A 185 14.27 20.23 18.51
C ASP A 185 14.89 19.02 17.77
N GLY A 186 15.95 18.43 18.34
CA GLY A 186 16.87 17.54 17.66
C GLY A 186 18.30 18.08 17.53
N ARG A 187 18.56 19.34 17.92
CA ARG A 187 19.87 19.99 17.80
C ARG A 187 20.38 20.64 19.07
N VAL A 188 21.70 20.80 19.10
CA VAL A 188 22.45 21.56 20.11
C VAL A 188 23.56 22.37 19.45
N ILE A 189 24.00 23.43 20.14
CA ILE A 189 25.23 24.16 19.78
C ILE A 189 26.33 23.72 20.75
N LEU A 190 27.46 23.31 20.20
CA LEU A 190 28.65 22.88 20.93
C LEU A 190 29.73 23.99 20.88
N LYS A 191 30.64 23.99 21.85
CA LYS A 191 31.78 24.92 21.97
C LYS A 191 33.05 24.25 21.42
N GLU A 192 34.08 25.01 21.03
CA GLU A 192 35.36 24.42 20.56
C GLU A 192 35.97 23.49 21.62
N GLY A 193 36.53 22.34 21.22
CA GLY A 193 37.10 21.33 22.11
C GLY A 193 36.09 20.27 22.58
N THR A 194 36.38 19.62 23.72
CA THR A 194 35.57 18.50 24.24
C THR A 194 34.28 19.00 24.89
N ASN A 195 33.14 18.57 24.35
CA ASN A 195 31.82 18.80 24.93
C ASN A 195 31.27 17.50 25.51
N THR A 196 30.35 17.62 26.46
CA THR A 196 29.53 16.51 26.93
C THR A 196 28.05 16.76 26.67
N ILE A 197 27.32 15.71 26.32
CA ILE A 197 25.85 15.73 26.13
C ILE A 197 25.24 14.69 27.08
N GLU A 198 24.44 15.08 28.07
CA GLU A 198 23.65 14.15 28.88
C GLU A 198 22.18 14.19 28.48
N ILE A 199 21.59 13.00 28.29
CA ILE A 199 20.16 12.82 28.04
C ILE A 199 19.56 12.11 29.24
N VAL A 200 18.52 12.72 29.80
CA VAL A 200 17.74 12.21 30.94
C VAL A 200 16.30 12.03 30.47
N VAL A 201 15.74 10.84 30.65
CA VAL A 201 14.33 10.55 30.32
C VAL A 201 13.67 9.95 31.55
N ASN A 202 12.57 10.56 32.00
CA ASN A 202 11.71 9.99 33.01
C ASN A 202 10.53 9.27 32.35
N TYR A 203 10.34 8.01 32.73
CA TYR A 203 9.31 7.12 32.20
C TYR A 203 8.36 6.68 33.31
N ARG A 204 7.05 6.68 33.05
CA ARG A 204 6.05 6.10 33.95
C ARG A 204 5.51 4.77 33.43
N ARG A 205 5.39 3.81 34.35
CA ARG A 205 4.71 2.52 34.18
C ARG A 205 3.20 2.63 34.31
N ASP A 206 2.49 1.62 33.82
CA ASP A 206 1.04 1.45 34.02
C ASP A 206 0.64 1.33 35.51
N ASP A 207 1.55 0.89 36.38
CA ASP A 207 1.36 0.84 37.84
C ASP A 207 1.73 2.15 38.56
N GLY A 208 2.04 3.21 37.81
CA GLY A 208 2.36 4.54 38.33
C GLY A 208 3.81 4.72 38.78
N ARG A 209 4.68 3.69 38.75
CA ARG A 209 6.09 3.84 39.12
C ARG A 209 6.91 4.55 38.04
N GLU A 210 7.75 5.48 38.48
CA GLU A 210 8.72 6.21 37.66
C GLU A 210 10.02 5.42 37.42
N ILE A 211 10.70 5.70 36.31
CA ILE A 211 12.00 5.15 35.94
C ILE A 211 12.82 6.25 35.26
N ILE A 212 13.89 6.70 35.91
CA ILE A 212 14.81 7.69 35.35
C ILE A 212 15.95 6.98 34.61
N ALA A 213 15.99 7.13 33.29
CA ALA A 213 17.05 6.62 32.43
C ALA A 213 18.01 7.77 32.03
N LYS A 214 19.32 7.55 32.19
CA LYS A 214 20.37 8.54 31.89
C LYS A 214 21.46 7.98 30.98
N LYS A 215 21.96 8.80 30.05
CA LYS A 215 23.21 8.53 29.31
C LYS A 215 23.93 9.83 28.97
N LYS A 216 25.15 9.99 29.48
CA LYS A 216 26.12 11.02 29.07
C LYS A 216 26.99 10.53 27.92
N TYR A 217 27.36 11.44 27.03
CA TYR A 217 28.15 11.24 25.82
C TYR A 217 29.25 12.31 25.73
N THR A 218 30.30 12.05 24.97
CA THR A 218 31.35 13.02 24.63
C THR A 218 31.32 13.34 23.13
N VAL A 219 31.38 14.62 22.74
CA VAL A 219 31.53 15.06 21.34
C VAL A 219 32.56 16.18 21.27
N ASN A 220 33.58 16.02 20.44
CA ASN A 220 34.65 17.02 20.30
C ASN A 220 34.38 17.91 19.08
N VAL A 221 34.48 19.22 19.24
CA VAL A 221 34.51 20.18 18.13
C VAL A 221 35.97 20.55 17.84
N ASP A 222 36.38 20.41 16.59
CA ASP A 222 37.66 20.88 16.06
C ASP A 222 37.41 21.54 14.71
N THR A 223 37.21 22.86 14.73
CA THR A 223 36.97 23.66 13.51
C THR A 223 38.26 23.99 12.76
N GLY A 224 39.41 23.82 13.43
CA GLY A 224 40.73 24.17 12.90
C GLY A 224 41.39 23.08 12.04
N ASN A 225 40.96 21.82 12.15
CA ASN A 225 41.60 20.69 11.46
C ASN A 225 40.72 20.00 10.41
N LEU A 226 41.40 19.39 9.44
CA LEU A 226 40.81 18.57 8.39
C LEU A 226 40.32 17.23 8.97
N PHE A 227 39.05 16.89 8.77
CA PHE A 227 38.46 15.63 9.23
C PHE A 227 37.68 14.90 8.12
N ILE A 228 37.53 13.58 8.30
CA ILE A 228 36.68 12.71 7.46
C ILE A 228 35.46 12.32 8.30
N SER A 229 34.27 12.68 7.83
CA SER A 229 32.96 12.31 8.35
C SER A 229 32.45 11.09 7.58
N THR A 230 32.14 10.00 8.28
CA THR A 230 31.70 8.73 7.67
C THR A 230 31.03 7.80 8.67
N ASP A 231 30.11 6.97 8.18
CA ASP A 231 29.49 5.86 8.92
C ASP A 231 30.35 4.58 8.94
N LEU A 232 31.49 4.57 8.25
CA LEU A 232 32.46 3.47 8.24
C LEU A 232 33.02 3.18 9.64
N LYS A 233 33.10 1.89 9.93
CA LYS A 233 33.69 1.27 11.12
C LYS A 233 34.19 -0.12 10.75
N ASP A 234 35.17 -0.62 11.49
CA ASP A 234 35.64 -2.00 11.35
C ASP A 234 34.52 -2.96 11.78
N GLN A 235 34.13 -3.87 10.89
CA GLN A 235 32.95 -4.74 11.10
C GLN A 235 32.95 -5.96 10.18
N THR A 236 32.25 -7.00 10.62
CA THR A 236 31.89 -8.15 9.77
C THR A 236 30.50 -7.95 9.18
N VAL A 237 30.33 -8.26 7.90
CA VAL A 237 29.06 -8.21 7.14
C VAL A 237 28.84 -9.50 6.37
N ASN A 238 27.58 -9.81 6.06
CA ASN A 238 27.18 -11.00 5.27
C ASN A 238 26.69 -10.68 3.85
N ASN A 239 26.52 -9.39 3.51
CA ASN A 239 26.11 -8.93 2.19
C ASN A 239 27.33 -8.36 1.43
N PRO A 240 27.64 -8.83 0.20
CA PRO A 240 28.75 -8.30 -0.59
C PRO A 240 28.49 -6.88 -1.10
N PHE A 241 27.22 -6.46 -1.21
CA PHE A 241 26.84 -5.13 -1.70
C PHE A 241 26.85 -4.13 -0.55
N PHE A 242 28.03 -3.56 -0.29
CA PHE A 242 28.28 -2.69 0.84
C PHE A 242 28.14 -1.22 0.45
N LYS A 243 27.38 -0.46 1.24
CA LYS A 243 27.07 0.95 1.02
C LYS A 243 27.45 1.76 2.26
N PHE A 244 28.06 2.92 2.05
CA PHE A 244 28.55 3.78 3.12
C PHE A 244 28.53 5.25 2.67
N ASN A 245 28.48 6.15 3.64
CA ASN A 245 28.56 7.60 3.45
C ASN A 245 29.95 8.06 3.88
N LEU A 246 30.63 8.87 3.06
CA LEU A 246 31.94 9.43 3.38
C LEU A 246 32.14 10.79 2.71
N GLN A 247 32.56 11.77 3.50
CA GLN A 247 32.91 13.13 3.07
C GLN A 247 34.07 13.66 3.91
N ALA A 248 34.75 14.70 3.43
CA ALA A 248 35.78 15.41 4.18
C ALA A 248 35.51 16.91 4.18
N LYS A 249 35.87 17.59 5.26
CA LYS A 249 35.63 19.02 5.45
C LYS A 249 36.74 19.68 6.29
N MET A 250 36.89 20.99 6.14
CA MET A 250 37.82 21.87 6.84
C MET A 250 37.03 23.10 7.34
N GLY A 251 36.63 23.08 8.61
CA GLY A 251 35.54 23.93 9.11
C GLY A 251 34.26 23.66 8.32
N GLU A 252 33.67 24.69 7.72
CA GLU A 252 32.50 24.56 6.84
C GLU A 252 32.83 24.10 5.41
N ASN A 253 34.08 24.25 4.95
CA ASN A 253 34.46 24.03 3.55
C ASN A 253 34.61 22.53 3.24
N ASP A 254 34.12 22.09 2.07
CA ASP A 254 34.34 20.72 1.60
C ASP A 254 35.80 20.49 1.18
N ALA A 255 36.32 19.30 1.42
CA ALA A 255 37.67 18.88 1.07
C ALA A 255 37.65 17.68 0.10
N ASP A 256 38.65 17.59 -0.78
CA ASP A 256 38.77 16.46 -1.71
C ASP A 256 39.09 15.17 -0.93
N VAL A 257 38.45 14.07 -1.30
CA VAL A 257 38.61 12.77 -0.63
C VAL A 257 38.71 11.62 -1.62
N LYS A 258 39.94 11.09 -1.72
CA LYS A 258 40.32 9.98 -2.59
C LYS A 258 40.10 8.68 -1.82
N VAL A 259 39.11 7.89 -2.24
CA VAL A 259 38.74 6.63 -1.59
C VAL A 259 39.16 5.44 -2.45
N SER A 260 39.66 4.38 -1.82
CA SER A 260 40.02 3.12 -2.47
C SER A 260 39.51 1.91 -1.69
N LEU A 261 39.16 0.85 -2.41
CA LEU A 261 38.83 -0.49 -1.90
C LEU A 261 39.91 -1.46 -2.37
N ASN A 262 40.57 -2.13 -1.41
CA ASN A 262 41.64 -3.10 -1.66
C ASN A 262 42.75 -2.56 -2.60
N GLY A 263 43.06 -1.25 -2.49
CA GLY A 263 44.06 -0.55 -3.31
C GLY A 263 43.57 -0.06 -4.67
N LYS A 264 42.32 -0.35 -5.07
CA LYS A 264 41.70 0.19 -6.29
C LYS A 264 40.84 1.41 -5.95
N ASN A 265 41.04 2.53 -6.65
CA ASN A 265 40.22 3.73 -6.47
C ASN A 265 38.73 3.45 -6.75
N ILE A 266 37.86 4.04 -5.95
CA ILE A 266 36.39 3.97 -6.09
C ILE A 266 35.80 5.38 -6.07
N THR A 267 34.70 5.56 -6.78
CA THR A 267 33.97 6.84 -6.87
C THR A 267 32.64 6.73 -6.12
N GLY A 268 32.31 7.79 -5.38
CA GLY A 268 31.00 8.00 -4.80
C GLY A 268 30.29 9.14 -5.53
N LYS A 269 29.00 9.30 -5.25
CA LYS A 269 28.22 10.46 -5.69
C LYS A 269 27.57 11.11 -4.47
N ASP A 270 27.72 12.42 -4.32
CA ASP A 270 27.11 13.20 -3.22
C ASP A 270 27.43 12.59 -1.83
N GLY A 271 28.70 12.22 -1.63
CA GLY A 271 29.22 11.54 -0.44
C GLY A 271 28.85 10.05 -0.30
N LYS A 272 28.06 9.48 -1.21
CA LYS A 272 27.52 8.11 -1.11
C LYS A 272 28.29 7.14 -1.99
N TYR A 273 28.77 6.05 -1.39
CA TYR A 273 29.55 5.01 -2.05
C TYR A 273 28.79 3.67 -2.03
N SER A 274 28.92 2.90 -3.10
CA SER A 274 28.41 1.52 -3.20
C SER A 274 29.49 0.65 -3.82
N VAL A 275 29.85 -0.44 -3.16
CA VAL A 275 30.95 -1.32 -3.56
C VAL A 275 30.59 -2.80 -3.44
N ILE A 276 31.33 -3.63 -4.16
CA ILE A 276 31.21 -5.09 -4.11
C ILE A 276 32.43 -5.66 -3.36
N LEU A 277 32.19 -6.21 -2.18
CA LEU A 277 33.22 -6.79 -1.31
C LEU A 277 33.63 -8.20 -1.79
N LYS A 278 34.89 -8.55 -1.56
CA LYS A 278 35.42 -9.93 -1.76
C LYS A 278 35.32 -10.71 -0.44
N LYS A 279 35.21 -12.04 -0.49
CA LYS A 279 35.14 -12.89 0.71
C LYS A 279 36.38 -12.67 1.60
N GLY A 280 36.17 -12.55 2.91
CA GLY A 280 37.21 -12.24 3.89
C GLY A 280 37.44 -10.73 4.06
N LYS A 281 38.63 -10.35 4.52
CA LYS A 281 38.99 -8.96 4.85
C LYS A 281 39.07 -8.08 3.60
N ASN A 282 38.33 -6.97 3.61
CA ASN A 282 38.47 -5.88 2.64
C ASN A 282 38.98 -4.64 3.36
N THR A 283 39.94 -3.94 2.76
CA THR A 283 40.43 -2.65 3.26
C THR A 283 39.82 -1.51 2.46
N ILE A 284 39.11 -0.60 3.12
CA ILE A 284 38.76 0.71 2.56
C ILE A 284 39.75 1.73 3.11
N VAL A 285 40.34 2.56 2.24
CA VAL A 285 41.20 3.69 2.63
C VAL A 285 40.61 4.96 2.05
N ALA A 286 40.38 5.96 2.91
CA ALA A 286 39.99 7.31 2.52
C ALA A 286 41.11 8.29 2.89
N LYS A 287 41.68 8.94 1.87
CA LYS A 287 42.66 10.02 2.03
C LYS A 287 41.99 11.34 1.69
N ALA A 288 41.92 12.26 2.64
CA ALA A 288 41.43 13.62 2.41
C ALA A 288 42.58 14.62 2.38
N GLU A 289 42.48 15.61 1.51
CA GLU A 289 43.51 16.63 1.25
C GLU A 289 42.86 18.02 1.14
N TYR A 290 43.39 19.00 1.87
CA TYR A 290 42.94 20.40 1.84
C TYR A 290 44.14 21.33 2.09
N ASP A 291 44.56 22.09 1.08
CA ASP A 291 45.82 22.86 1.09
C ASP A 291 47.01 21.98 1.57
N LYS A 292 47.73 22.37 2.63
CA LYS A 292 48.84 21.62 3.24
C LYS A 292 48.38 20.48 4.17
N TYR A 293 47.09 20.36 4.47
CA TYR A 293 46.54 19.38 5.40
C TYR A 293 46.18 18.09 4.65
N SER A 294 46.59 16.94 5.20
CA SER A 294 46.31 15.62 4.63
C SER A 294 46.08 14.62 5.76
N ILE A 295 44.93 13.94 5.73
CA ILE A 295 44.60 12.85 6.67
C ILE A 295 44.29 11.57 5.91
N THR A 296 44.49 10.43 6.56
CA THR A 296 44.14 9.12 5.99
C THR A 296 43.46 8.27 7.05
N LYS A 297 42.22 7.84 6.80
CA LYS A 297 41.52 6.85 7.62
C LYS A 297 41.48 5.52 6.86
N LYS A 298 41.67 4.41 7.58
CA LYS A 298 41.59 3.04 7.07
C LYS A 298 40.54 2.28 7.85
N TYR A 299 39.75 1.48 7.16
CA TYR A 299 38.69 0.64 7.69
C TYR A 299 38.79 -0.79 7.16
N GLU A 300 38.52 -1.78 7.99
CA GLU A 300 38.52 -3.20 7.62
C GLU A 300 37.09 -3.77 7.67
N ILE A 301 36.54 -4.09 6.50
CA ILE A 301 35.22 -4.69 6.32
C ILE A 301 35.39 -6.16 5.96
N THR A 302 35.06 -7.06 6.88
CA THR A 302 35.19 -8.51 6.66
C THR A 302 33.88 -9.07 6.11
N LEU A 303 33.90 -9.61 4.89
CA LEU A 303 32.74 -10.29 4.31
C LEU A 303 32.77 -11.77 4.70
N GLU A 304 31.88 -12.17 5.61
CA GLU A 304 31.66 -13.56 6.01
C GLU A 304 30.29 -14.05 5.53
N TYR A 305 30.31 -15.16 4.82
CA TYR A 305 29.13 -15.77 4.24
C TYR A 305 28.63 -16.91 5.12
N GLU A 306 27.31 -17.08 5.22
CA GLU A 306 26.72 -18.38 5.58
C GLU A 306 27.22 -19.47 4.63
N ASP A 307 27.22 -20.73 5.11
CA ASP A 307 27.73 -21.87 4.36
C ASP A 307 26.94 -22.19 3.07
N GLY A 308 27.60 -22.96 2.21
CA GLY A 308 27.06 -23.41 0.92
C GLY A 308 27.23 -22.41 -0.21
N PHE A 309 27.13 -22.92 -1.44
CA PHE A 309 27.23 -22.16 -2.69
C PHE A 309 25.97 -21.32 -2.91
N GLY A 310 26.11 -20.10 -3.43
CA GLY A 310 24.98 -19.16 -3.58
C GLY A 310 25.13 -18.14 -4.71
N ILE A 311 24.05 -17.39 -4.95
CA ILE A 311 24.01 -16.22 -5.84
C ILE A 311 23.44 -15.07 -5.03
N GLU A 312 24.22 -14.02 -4.80
CA GLU A 312 23.72 -12.80 -4.17
C GLU A 312 23.44 -11.76 -5.25
N THR A 313 22.35 -11.01 -5.11
CA THR A 313 21.94 -9.95 -6.04
C THR A 313 20.98 -8.97 -5.36
N ASP A 314 20.91 -7.73 -5.86
CA ASP A 314 19.90 -6.72 -5.50
C ASP A 314 18.67 -6.73 -6.45
N LEU A 315 18.58 -7.73 -7.34
CA LEU A 315 17.39 -7.95 -8.17
C LEU A 315 16.18 -8.43 -7.36
N GLU A 316 15.02 -7.90 -7.74
CA GLU A 316 13.69 -8.23 -7.24
C GLU A 316 12.69 -8.16 -8.40
N ASN A 317 11.49 -8.72 -8.24
CA ASN A 317 10.42 -8.55 -9.23
C ASN A 317 9.77 -7.18 -9.06
N LYS A 318 9.96 -6.26 -10.03
CA LYS A 318 9.44 -4.88 -9.95
C LYS A 318 9.01 -4.32 -11.30
N THR A 319 8.22 -3.25 -11.25
CA THR A 319 7.98 -2.37 -12.38
C THR A 319 9.02 -1.24 -12.37
N VAL A 320 9.53 -0.84 -13.53
CA VAL A 320 10.46 0.27 -13.71
C VAL A 320 10.04 1.14 -14.88
N ASN A 321 10.46 2.42 -14.86
CA ASN A 321 10.06 3.42 -15.85
C ASN A 321 11.22 3.93 -16.72
N ALA A 322 12.44 3.47 -16.46
CA ALA A 322 13.60 3.69 -17.31
C ALA A 322 13.79 2.51 -18.28
N GLU A 323 14.26 2.80 -19.49
CA GLU A 323 14.57 1.77 -20.50
C GLU A 323 15.76 0.89 -20.15
N ASN A 324 16.62 1.30 -19.23
CA ASN A 324 17.79 0.55 -18.79
C ASN A 324 17.64 0.18 -17.31
N ILE A 325 18.03 -1.05 -16.96
CA ILE A 325 18.21 -1.49 -15.57
C ILE A 325 19.69 -1.61 -15.24
N GLU A 326 20.06 -1.16 -14.06
CA GLU A 326 21.33 -1.45 -13.38
C GLU A 326 21.05 -2.37 -12.19
N PHE A 327 21.93 -3.36 -11.98
CA PHE A 327 21.85 -4.29 -10.86
C PHE A 327 23.22 -4.92 -10.56
N GLN A 328 23.35 -5.52 -9.39
CA GLN A 328 24.56 -6.21 -8.93
C GLN A 328 24.27 -7.70 -8.73
N ALA A 329 25.22 -8.56 -9.11
CA ALA A 329 25.10 -10.01 -8.94
C ALA A 329 26.49 -10.67 -8.79
N VAL A 330 26.65 -11.50 -7.76
CA VAL A 330 27.90 -12.23 -7.48
C VAL A 330 27.65 -13.65 -6.97
N ILE A 331 28.69 -14.48 -6.99
CA ILE A 331 28.65 -15.83 -6.43
C ILE A 331 29.13 -15.83 -4.96
N ARG A 332 28.36 -16.50 -4.10
CA ARG A 332 28.73 -16.81 -2.73
C ARG A 332 29.41 -18.18 -2.66
N ASN A 333 30.55 -18.25 -1.97
CA ASN A 333 31.34 -19.46 -1.72
C ASN A 333 31.69 -20.31 -2.95
N GLY A 334 31.94 -19.67 -4.11
CA GLY A 334 32.46 -20.35 -5.29
C GLY A 334 33.97 -20.61 -5.23
N THR A 335 34.44 -21.66 -5.88
CA THR A 335 35.86 -21.91 -6.16
C THR A 335 36.36 -21.08 -7.35
N ASP A 336 37.66 -21.14 -7.68
CA ASP A 336 38.23 -20.52 -8.89
C ASP A 336 37.63 -21.04 -10.21
N LYS A 337 36.86 -22.13 -10.16
CA LYS A 337 36.12 -22.70 -11.31
C LYS A 337 34.69 -22.18 -11.43
N ALA A 338 34.21 -21.40 -10.45
CA ALA A 338 32.87 -20.86 -10.43
C ALA A 338 32.64 -19.84 -11.55
N LYS A 339 31.45 -19.88 -12.17
CA LYS A 339 31.06 -18.98 -13.26
C LYS A 339 29.63 -18.51 -13.08
N LEU A 340 29.43 -17.19 -13.21
CA LEU A 340 28.12 -16.55 -13.25
C LEU A 340 27.79 -16.18 -14.71
N SER A 341 26.64 -16.63 -15.20
CA SER A 341 26.06 -16.20 -16.46
C SER A 341 24.80 -15.40 -16.18
N VAL A 342 24.79 -14.13 -16.59
CA VAL A 342 23.65 -13.23 -16.45
C VAL A 342 22.96 -13.13 -17.80
N ILE A 343 21.66 -13.42 -17.85
CA ILE A 343 20.91 -13.63 -19.08
C ILE A 343 19.66 -12.74 -19.07
N VAL A 344 19.61 -11.73 -19.93
CA VAL A 344 18.48 -10.81 -20.07
C VAL A 344 17.75 -11.10 -21.37
N ASN A 345 16.46 -11.44 -21.29
CA ASN A 345 15.61 -11.76 -22.45
C ASN A 345 16.20 -12.82 -23.39
N GLY A 346 16.94 -13.78 -22.83
CA GLY A 346 17.62 -14.86 -23.57
C GLY A 346 19.09 -14.57 -23.93
N ASN A 347 19.51 -13.30 -23.95
CA ASN A 347 20.88 -12.91 -24.30
C ASN A 347 21.79 -12.92 -23.08
N ILE A 348 22.98 -13.52 -23.18
CA ILE A 348 24.02 -13.40 -22.14
C ILE A 348 24.60 -11.98 -22.19
N ILE A 349 24.72 -11.34 -21.02
CA ILE A 349 25.39 -10.04 -20.86
C ILE A 349 26.65 -10.16 -19.99
N THR A 350 27.61 -9.26 -20.24
CA THR A 350 28.84 -9.13 -19.45
C THR A 350 28.69 -7.97 -18.48
N GLY A 351 29.12 -8.17 -17.23
CA GLY A 351 29.17 -7.13 -16.20
C GLY A 351 30.61 -6.76 -15.85
N ASN A 352 30.78 -5.63 -15.15
CA ASN A 352 32.07 -5.17 -14.63
C ASN A 352 32.14 -5.42 -13.12
N GLU A 353 33.04 -6.29 -12.67
CA GLU A 353 33.27 -6.65 -11.26
C GLU A 353 32.02 -7.07 -10.44
N GLY A 354 30.94 -7.48 -11.12
CA GLY A 354 29.66 -7.90 -10.52
C GLY A 354 28.53 -6.88 -10.67
N ALA A 355 28.79 -5.69 -11.22
CA ALA A 355 27.75 -4.75 -11.66
C ALA A 355 27.36 -5.01 -13.12
N TYR A 356 26.07 -4.92 -13.43
CA TYR A 356 25.48 -5.22 -14.73
C TYR A 356 24.50 -4.12 -15.15
N THR A 357 24.44 -3.85 -16.45
CA THR A 357 23.52 -2.88 -17.06
C THR A 357 22.89 -3.51 -18.30
N SER A 358 21.60 -3.30 -18.53
CA SER A 358 20.92 -3.84 -19.71
C SER A 358 19.69 -3.03 -20.11
N GLY A 359 19.49 -2.88 -21.42
CA GLY A 359 18.26 -2.34 -21.99
C GLY A 359 17.08 -3.31 -21.87
N LEU A 360 15.90 -2.76 -21.63
CA LEU A 360 14.64 -3.44 -21.43
C LEU A 360 13.71 -3.22 -22.64
N LYS A 361 12.89 -4.22 -22.94
CA LYS A 361 11.76 -4.11 -23.86
C LYS A 361 10.51 -3.70 -23.06
N ILE A 362 9.61 -2.94 -23.67
CA ILE A 362 8.33 -2.58 -23.04
C ILE A 362 7.58 -3.86 -22.64
N GLY A 363 6.96 -3.87 -21.45
CA GLY A 363 6.35 -5.05 -20.86
C GLY A 363 7.34 -5.89 -20.03
N ASN A 364 7.12 -7.20 -19.96
CA ASN A 364 7.86 -8.09 -19.06
C ASN A 364 9.24 -8.50 -19.64
N ASN A 365 10.29 -8.30 -18.85
CA ASN A 365 11.65 -8.71 -19.15
C ASN A 365 12.10 -9.79 -18.17
N THR A 366 12.74 -10.84 -18.68
CA THR A 366 13.22 -11.96 -17.86
C THR A 366 14.72 -11.85 -17.65
N ILE A 367 15.16 -11.67 -16.41
CA ILE A 367 16.57 -11.69 -16.02
C ILE A 367 16.85 -12.99 -15.26
N ARG A 368 17.72 -13.84 -15.80
CA ARG A 368 18.13 -15.10 -15.17
C ARG A 368 19.62 -15.08 -14.83
N LEU A 369 19.92 -15.27 -13.56
CA LEU A 369 21.26 -15.49 -13.03
C LEU A 369 21.50 -16.99 -12.94
N LYS A 370 22.47 -17.54 -13.68
CA LYS A 370 22.90 -18.94 -13.57
C LYS A 370 24.32 -18.98 -13.01
N ALA A 371 24.50 -19.61 -11.86
CA ALA A 371 25.83 -19.92 -11.31
C ALA A 371 26.13 -21.41 -11.46
N THR A 372 27.40 -21.73 -11.75
CA THR A 372 27.91 -23.10 -11.84
C THR A 372 29.29 -23.19 -11.23
N ASP A 373 29.62 -24.31 -10.58
CA ASP A 373 30.94 -24.60 -10.01
C ASP A 373 31.31 -26.08 -10.21
N SER A 374 32.50 -26.45 -9.75
CA SER A 374 32.98 -27.83 -9.64
C SER A 374 32.03 -28.73 -8.83
N GLY A 375 32.05 -30.04 -9.11
CA GLY A 375 31.12 -30.99 -8.50
C GLY A 375 29.70 -30.98 -9.09
N ASN A 376 29.51 -30.42 -10.29
CA ASN A 376 28.23 -30.27 -10.99
C ASN A 376 27.18 -29.41 -10.26
N VAL A 377 27.60 -28.57 -9.30
CA VAL A 377 26.69 -27.65 -8.61
C VAL A 377 26.24 -26.56 -9.59
N SER A 378 24.92 -26.40 -9.75
CA SER A 378 24.33 -25.31 -10.52
C SER A 378 23.12 -24.71 -9.82
N LEU A 379 23.09 -23.38 -9.74
CA LEU A 379 21.97 -22.60 -9.23
C LEU A 379 21.41 -21.70 -10.34
N ASN A 380 20.10 -21.46 -10.31
CA ASN A 380 19.45 -20.45 -11.13
C ASN A 380 18.54 -19.58 -10.23
N LYS A 381 18.63 -18.26 -10.35
CA LYS A 381 17.60 -17.30 -9.89
C LYS A 381 17.02 -16.61 -11.11
N THR A 382 15.70 -16.39 -11.14
CA THR A 382 15.00 -15.74 -12.27
C THR A 382 14.09 -14.64 -11.73
N PHE A 383 14.14 -13.48 -12.37
CA PHE A 383 13.42 -12.27 -12.00
C PHE A 383 12.65 -11.72 -13.20
N THR A 384 11.50 -11.11 -12.94
CA THR A 384 10.66 -10.46 -13.94
C THR A 384 10.64 -8.95 -13.67
N ILE A 385 11.15 -8.17 -14.61
CA ILE A 385 11.16 -6.70 -14.58
C ILE A 385 10.16 -6.19 -15.61
N LYS A 386 9.06 -5.57 -15.17
CA LYS A 386 8.13 -4.91 -16.11
C LYS A 386 8.63 -3.50 -16.43
N TYR A 387 9.04 -3.25 -17.67
CA TYR A 387 9.32 -1.88 -18.12
C TYR A 387 8.02 -1.24 -18.62
N VAL A 388 7.61 -0.16 -17.94
CA VAL A 388 6.48 0.68 -18.33
C VAL A 388 7.00 2.11 -18.53
N PRO A 389 7.17 2.59 -19.77
CA PRO A 389 7.56 3.99 -20.00
C PRO A 389 6.52 4.94 -19.41
N LEU A 390 6.96 6.12 -18.95
CA LEU A 390 6.04 7.17 -18.51
C LEU A 390 5.13 7.61 -19.67
N ALA A 391 3.89 7.94 -19.35
CA ALA A 391 2.95 8.51 -20.31
C ALA A 391 3.38 9.95 -20.69
N THR A 392 3.51 10.21 -21.99
CA THR A 392 3.62 11.55 -22.57
C THR A 392 2.27 11.96 -23.17
N LYS A 393 2.09 13.24 -23.54
CA LYS A 393 0.87 13.70 -24.24
C LYS A 393 0.57 12.92 -25.53
N ASP A 394 1.60 12.37 -26.17
CA ASP A 394 1.51 11.62 -27.42
C ASP A 394 1.34 10.10 -27.21
N THR A 395 1.49 9.63 -25.97
CA THR A 395 1.45 8.19 -25.62
C THR A 395 0.48 7.84 -24.49
N GLU A 396 -0.13 8.83 -23.83
CA GLU A 396 -1.14 8.63 -22.79
C GLU A 396 -2.41 7.95 -23.36
N PRO A 397 -3.01 6.99 -22.62
CA PRO A 397 -4.34 6.49 -22.98
C PRO A 397 -5.38 7.60 -22.76
N VAL A 398 -6.39 7.64 -23.63
CA VAL A 398 -7.43 8.69 -23.62
C VAL A 398 -8.84 8.12 -23.51
N ILE A 399 -9.69 8.80 -22.74
CA ILE A 399 -11.14 8.59 -22.78
C ILE A 399 -11.63 9.18 -24.11
N SER A 400 -12.22 8.35 -24.97
CA SER A 400 -12.79 8.75 -26.26
C SER A 400 -14.29 9.06 -26.16
N TYR A 401 -14.97 8.52 -25.14
CA TYR A 401 -16.37 8.82 -24.83
C TYR A 401 -16.61 8.64 -23.33
N ILE A 402 -17.36 9.56 -22.72
CA ILE A 402 -17.90 9.41 -21.36
C ILE A 402 -19.17 10.22 -21.25
N ASN A 403 -20.18 9.71 -20.54
CA ASN A 403 -21.49 10.36 -20.39
C ASN A 403 -21.63 11.21 -19.11
N VAL A 404 -20.52 11.67 -18.54
CA VAL A 404 -20.48 12.64 -17.43
C VAL A 404 -19.59 13.83 -17.76
N THR A 405 -19.85 14.96 -17.10
CA THR A 405 -19.01 16.17 -17.10
C THR A 405 -18.70 16.58 -15.65
N ASP A 406 -17.64 17.36 -15.45
CA ASP A 406 -17.34 17.89 -14.12
C ASP A 406 -18.40 18.92 -13.70
N GLY A 407 -18.89 18.79 -12.45
CA GLY A 407 -20.01 19.59 -11.93
C GLY A 407 -21.39 19.15 -12.43
N MET A 408 -21.53 17.98 -13.06
CA MET A 408 -22.82 17.49 -13.55
C MET A 408 -23.82 17.28 -12.41
N GLU A 409 -24.99 17.91 -12.51
CA GLU A 409 -26.12 17.61 -11.62
C GLU A 409 -26.83 16.33 -12.08
N VAL A 410 -27.11 15.44 -11.13
CA VAL A 410 -27.85 14.20 -11.34
C VAL A 410 -29.06 14.19 -10.41
N LYS A 411 -30.23 13.82 -10.91
CA LYS A 411 -31.41 13.57 -10.07
C LYS A 411 -31.54 12.07 -9.85
N GLY A 412 -31.66 11.64 -8.59
CA GLY A 412 -31.71 10.25 -8.19
C GLY A 412 -30.34 9.64 -7.87
N GLU A 413 -30.32 8.62 -7.02
CA GLU A 413 -29.08 7.98 -6.55
C GLU A 413 -28.46 7.01 -7.58
N SER A 414 -29.24 6.45 -8.50
CA SER A 414 -28.74 5.52 -9.51
C SER A 414 -28.34 6.23 -10.80
N PHE A 415 -27.08 6.10 -11.21
CA PHE A 415 -26.59 6.63 -12.49
C PHE A 415 -25.80 5.59 -13.28
N THR A 416 -26.17 5.38 -14.55
CA THR A 416 -25.43 4.49 -15.46
C THR A 416 -24.33 5.25 -16.20
N LEU A 417 -23.09 4.98 -15.82
CA LEU A 417 -21.86 5.50 -16.43
C LEU A 417 -21.42 4.59 -17.59
N TYR A 418 -21.10 5.18 -18.73
CA TYR A 418 -20.49 4.52 -19.89
C TYR A 418 -19.14 5.15 -20.20
N ILE A 419 -18.13 4.33 -20.47
CA ILE A 419 -16.77 4.78 -20.82
C ILE A 419 -16.31 4.09 -22.10
N GLY A 420 -15.91 4.89 -23.09
CA GLY A 420 -15.06 4.49 -24.20
C GLY A 420 -13.64 5.01 -23.95
N ALA A 421 -12.64 4.14 -24.08
CA ALA A 421 -11.24 4.50 -23.91
C ALA A 421 -10.36 3.82 -24.98
N MET A 422 -9.23 4.45 -25.30
CA MET A 422 -8.30 3.97 -26.32
C MET A 422 -6.84 4.30 -25.99
N ASP A 423 -5.91 3.49 -26.52
CA ASP A 423 -4.49 3.77 -26.48
C ASP A 423 -4.07 4.83 -27.54
N TYR A 424 -2.80 5.21 -27.54
CA TYR A 424 -2.21 6.14 -28.51
C TYR A 424 -2.24 5.64 -29.96
N LYS A 425 -2.34 4.32 -30.18
CA LYS A 425 -2.49 3.68 -31.50
C LYS A 425 -3.95 3.55 -31.95
N LYS A 426 -4.91 4.04 -31.14
CA LYS A 426 -6.37 3.93 -31.35
C LYS A 426 -6.95 2.53 -31.15
N ASN A 427 -6.21 1.62 -30.51
CA ASN A 427 -6.79 0.37 -30.03
C ASN A 427 -7.73 0.65 -28.85
N LYS A 428 -8.86 -0.06 -28.78
CA LYS A 428 -9.81 0.05 -27.67
C LYS A 428 -9.21 -0.53 -26.38
N ILE A 429 -9.41 0.18 -25.27
CA ILE A 429 -9.17 -0.32 -23.91
C ILE A 429 -10.48 -0.91 -23.39
N TYR A 430 -10.42 -2.12 -22.83
CA TYR A 430 -11.57 -2.88 -22.32
C TYR A 430 -11.65 -2.80 -20.79
N TYR A 431 -12.64 -3.48 -20.19
CA TYR A 431 -12.97 -3.39 -18.76
C TYR A 431 -11.81 -3.74 -17.80
N ASP A 432 -10.82 -4.51 -18.25
CA ASP A 432 -9.62 -4.88 -17.51
C ASP A 432 -8.62 -3.72 -17.40
N GLY A 433 -8.60 -2.83 -18.38
CA GLY A 433 -7.82 -1.59 -18.40
C GLY A 433 -8.53 -0.37 -17.79
N ILE A 434 -9.78 -0.49 -17.31
CA ILE A 434 -10.56 0.64 -16.75
C ILE A 434 -10.94 0.38 -15.29
N GLU A 435 -10.35 1.15 -14.38
CA GLU A 435 -10.76 1.22 -12.97
C GLU A 435 -11.60 2.47 -12.71
N VAL A 436 -12.79 2.28 -12.14
CA VAL A 436 -13.67 3.35 -11.67
C VAL A 436 -13.75 3.31 -10.16
N LYS A 437 -13.67 4.48 -9.49
CA LYS A 437 -14.04 4.65 -8.08
C LYS A 437 -15.10 5.72 -7.94
N LEU A 438 -16.03 5.51 -7.01
CA LEU A 438 -17.01 6.51 -6.58
C LEU A 438 -16.82 6.73 -5.07
N ASN A 439 -16.57 7.96 -4.65
CA ASN A 439 -16.29 8.34 -3.26
C ASN A 439 -15.19 7.45 -2.65
N GLY A 440 -14.10 7.23 -3.40
CA GLY A 440 -12.98 6.34 -3.03
C GLY A 440 -13.25 4.83 -3.14
N LYS A 441 -14.49 4.38 -3.30
CA LYS A 441 -14.87 2.97 -3.40
C LYS A 441 -14.81 2.48 -4.85
N LYS A 442 -13.99 1.45 -5.14
CA LYS A 442 -13.92 0.83 -6.48
C LYS A 442 -15.28 0.24 -6.87
N ILE A 443 -15.75 0.58 -8.08
CA ILE A 443 -16.96 0.09 -8.70
C ILE A 443 -16.59 -0.99 -9.72
N GLN A 444 -17.37 -2.07 -9.76
CA GLN A 444 -17.22 -3.13 -10.77
C GLN A 444 -17.97 -2.73 -12.04
N TYR A 445 -17.41 -3.07 -13.20
CA TYR A 445 -18.13 -2.97 -14.47
C TYR A 445 -19.32 -3.94 -14.47
N ARG A 446 -20.31 -3.65 -15.32
CA ARG A 446 -21.54 -4.43 -15.47
C ARG A 446 -21.66 -5.09 -16.84
N TRP A 447 -21.25 -4.41 -17.90
CA TRP A 447 -21.19 -4.90 -19.28
C TRP A 447 -20.03 -4.25 -20.04
N SER A 448 -19.66 -4.82 -21.19
CA SER A 448 -18.52 -4.38 -22.01
C SER A 448 -18.85 -4.45 -23.51
N ALA A 449 -19.86 -3.68 -23.90
CA ALA A 449 -20.36 -3.51 -25.26
C ALA A 449 -19.42 -2.60 -26.09
N ASN A 450 -19.98 -1.74 -26.95
CA ASN A 450 -19.28 -0.58 -27.54
C ASN A 450 -18.53 0.24 -26.47
N TYR A 451 -19.14 0.45 -25.32
CA TYR A 451 -18.57 1.09 -24.13
C TYR A 451 -18.59 0.13 -22.92
N VAL A 452 -17.67 0.34 -21.98
CA VAL A 452 -17.70 -0.35 -20.68
C VAL A 452 -18.66 0.40 -19.74
N GLY A 453 -19.63 -0.32 -19.17
CA GLY A 453 -20.68 0.25 -18.33
C GLY A 453 -20.48 -0.02 -16.84
N TYR A 454 -20.85 0.96 -16.02
CA TYR A 454 -20.82 0.89 -14.55
C TYR A 454 -22.12 1.47 -13.99
N LEU A 455 -22.70 0.82 -12.98
CA LEU A 455 -23.80 1.39 -12.20
C LEU A 455 -23.21 2.11 -10.98
N LEU A 456 -23.45 3.42 -10.91
CA LEU A 456 -23.06 4.28 -9.80
C LEU A 456 -24.24 4.44 -8.83
N ASN A 457 -23.97 4.31 -7.53
CA ASN A 457 -24.90 4.62 -6.45
C ASN A 457 -24.38 5.89 -5.74
N LEU A 458 -24.89 7.05 -6.18
CA LEU A 458 -24.51 8.39 -5.72
C LEU A 458 -25.16 8.71 -4.37
N GLN A 459 -24.39 9.23 -3.41
CA GLN A 459 -24.96 9.81 -2.18
C GLN A 459 -25.61 11.16 -2.46
N ASN A 460 -26.59 11.61 -1.67
CA ASN A 460 -27.20 12.93 -1.85
C ASN A 460 -26.15 14.05 -1.69
N GLY A 461 -26.20 15.07 -2.55
CA GLY A 461 -25.17 16.12 -2.62
C GLY A 461 -23.94 15.70 -3.42
N ASP A 462 -22.77 16.17 -3.01
CA ASP A 462 -21.52 16.03 -3.78
C ASP A 462 -20.96 14.60 -3.76
N ASN A 463 -20.51 14.15 -4.93
CA ASN A 463 -19.83 12.87 -5.16
C ASN A 463 -18.55 13.10 -5.96
N SER A 464 -17.53 12.29 -5.68
CA SER A 464 -16.27 12.25 -6.44
C SER A 464 -16.20 10.96 -7.26
N LEU A 465 -16.20 11.09 -8.59
CA LEU A 465 -15.99 10.00 -9.54
C LEU A 465 -14.55 10.05 -10.04
N GLU A 466 -13.78 8.98 -9.82
CA GLU A 466 -12.42 8.80 -10.34
C GLU A 466 -12.44 7.73 -11.44
N VAL A 467 -11.74 7.98 -12.53
CA VAL A 467 -11.55 7.02 -13.64
C VAL A 467 -10.07 6.91 -13.97
N LYS A 468 -9.50 5.71 -13.83
CA LYS A 468 -8.14 5.37 -14.26
C LYS A 468 -8.23 4.44 -15.47
N ILE A 469 -7.67 4.86 -16.60
CA ILE A 469 -7.54 4.03 -17.79
C ILE A 469 -6.07 3.64 -18.00
N THR A 470 -5.81 2.40 -18.41
CA THR A 470 -4.47 1.80 -18.55
C THR A 470 -4.36 1.07 -19.89
N ASP A 471 -3.27 1.30 -20.64
CA ASP A 471 -2.99 0.62 -21.91
C ASP A 471 -2.29 -0.74 -21.72
N SER A 472 -2.12 -1.49 -22.81
CA SER A 472 -1.47 -2.82 -22.80
C SER A 472 0.02 -2.78 -22.45
N ASP A 473 0.71 -1.67 -22.71
CA ASP A 473 2.11 -1.47 -22.31
C ASP A 473 2.19 -1.22 -20.79
N GLY A 474 1.12 -0.70 -20.19
CA GLY A 474 0.95 -0.38 -18.77
C GLY A 474 0.94 1.12 -18.45
N ARG A 475 0.98 2.01 -19.46
CA ARG A 475 0.80 3.46 -19.24
C ARG A 475 -0.61 3.68 -18.74
N TYR A 476 -0.80 4.64 -17.84
CA TYR A 476 -2.12 5.01 -17.36
C TYR A 476 -2.37 6.51 -17.39
N LYS A 477 -3.65 6.88 -17.37
CA LYS A 477 -4.12 8.25 -17.17
C LYS A 477 -5.31 8.24 -16.22
N GLU A 478 -5.38 9.26 -15.38
CA GLU A 478 -6.42 9.42 -14.35
C GLU A 478 -7.24 10.69 -14.62
N TYR A 479 -8.53 10.58 -14.35
CA TYR A 479 -9.56 11.59 -14.54
C TYR A 479 -10.39 11.67 -13.26
N SER A 480 -10.85 12.87 -12.91
CA SER A 480 -11.73 13.10 -11.77
C SER A 480 -12.86 14.02 -12.17
N TYR A 481 -14.07 13.69 -11.72
CA TYR A 481 -15.30 14.42 -11.99
C TYR A 481 -16.11 14.56 -10.70
N LYS A 482 -16.63 15.76 -10.43
CA LYS A 482 -17.62 15.99 -9.38
C LYS A 482 -19.01 15.80 -9.96
N LEU A 483 -19.83 14.99 -9.28
CA LEU A 483 -21.24 14.81 -9.60
C LEU A 483 -22.07 15.29 -8.42
N LYS A 484 -23.09 16.12 -8.66
CA LYS A 484 -23.98 16.64 -7.62
C LYS A 484 -25.33 15.95 -7.71
N CYS A 485 -25.54 14.97 -6.83
CA CYS A 485 -26.79 14.24 -6.74
C CYS A 485 -27.85 15.06 -5.99
N THR A 486 -29.10 15.01 -6.45
CA THR A 486 -30.28 15.41 -5.67
C THR A 486 -31.21 14.21 -5.60
N TYR A 487 -31.48 13.72 -4.40
CA TYR A 487 -32.45 12.64 -4.18
C TYR A 487 -33.86 13.06 -4.64
N ILE A 488 -34.65 12.08 -5.06
CA ILE A 488 -36.04 12.22 -5.46
C ILE A 488 -36.84 11.21 -4.63
N ASP A 489 -38.08 11.53 -4.27
CA ASP A 489 -38.97 10.57 -3.61
C ASP A 489 -39.39 9.47 -4.59
N GLU A 490 -39.39 8.22 -4.13
CA GLU A 490 -39.82 7.03 -4.89
C GLU A 490 -41.26 7.22 -5.42
N GLY A 491 -41.51 6.86 -6.68
CA GLY A 491 -42.81 7.09 -7.32
C GLY A 491 -43.06 8.53 -7.83
N THR A 492 -42.08 9.43 -7.75
CA THR A 492 -42.15 10.76 -8.41
C THR A 492 -42.04 10.60 -9.93
N VAL A 493 -42.91 11.22 -10.74
CA VAL A 493 -42.73 11.25 -12.21
C VAL A 493 -41.50 12.10 -12.56
N ILE A 494 -40.55 11.50 -13.27
CA ILE A 494 -39.28 12.12 -13.70
C ILE A 494 -39.16 12.34 -15.22
N GLY A 495 -40.12 11.81 -16.00
CA GLY A 495 -40.14 11.97 -17.45
C GLY A 495 -41.22 11.10 -18.10
N THR A 496 -41.11 10.89 -19.41
CA THR A 496 -41.89 9.94 -20.19
C THR A 496 -41.00 9.14 -21.14
N ALA A 497 -41.35 7.87 -21.38
CA ALA A 497 -40.75 7.02 -22.40
C ALA A 497 -41.81 6.69 -23.47
N THR A 498 -41.37 6.37 -24.68
CA THR A 498 -42.22 5.81 -25.75
C THR A 498 -41.91 4.34 -25.91
N VAL A 499 -42.93 3.48 -25.94
CA VAL A 499 -42.76 2.04 -26.13
C VAL A 499 -43.46 1.57 -27.41
N SER A 500 -42.77 0.78 -28.22
CA SER A 500 -43.36 0.10 -29.38
C SER A 500 -42.90 -1.35 -29.49
N ILE A 501 -43.73 -2.18 -30.12
CA ILE A 501 -43.46 -3.62 -30.32
C ILE A 501 -43.71 -3.97 -31.78
N ASP A 502 -42.74 -4.56 -32.47
CA ASP A 502 -42.89 -5.02 -33.85
C ASP A 502 -42.33 -6.43 -34.11
N ALA A 503 -42.97 -7.11 -35.07
CA ALA A 503 -42.57 -8.41 -35.60
C ALA A 503 -42.53 -8.32 -37.14
N LYS A 504 -41.92 -7.24 -37.66
CA LYS A 504 -41.79 -6.98 -39.11
C LYS A 504 -41.08 -8.12 -39.86
N VAL A 505 -40.13 -8.79 -39.19
CA VAL A 505 -39.33 -9.89 -39.75
C VAL A 505 -40.15 -11.14 -40.12
N ILE A 506 -41.36 -11.27 -39.55
CA ILE A 506 -42.35 -12.29 -39.95
C ILE A 506 -43.60 -11.65 -40.58
N HIS A 507 -43.46 -10.47 -41.19
CA HIS A 507 -44.48 -9.67 -41.91
C HIS A 507 -45.70 -9.20 -41.10
N LEU A 508 -45.78 -9.50 -39.80
CA LEU A 508 -46.88 -9.05 -38.92
C LEU A 508 -46.84 -7.54 -38.60
N GLY A 509 -45.76 -6.85 -38.92
CA GLY A 509 -45.62 -5.41 -38.77
C GLY A 509 -45.56 -4.95 -37.30
N VAL A 510 -46.16 -3.80 -37.00
CA VAL A 510 -46.15 -3.19 -35.65
C VAL A 510 -47.34 -3.72 -34.83
N LEU A 511 -47.04 -4.53 -33.82
CA LEU A 511 -47.99 -5.19 -32.92
C LEU A 511 -48.56 -4.20 -31.89
N LEU A 512 -47.67 -3.45 -31.22
CA LEU A 512 -48.01 -2.33 -30.33
C LEU A 512 -47.47 -1.05 -30.96
N ARG A 513 -48.37 -0.16 -31.37
CA ARG A 513 -48.02 1.18 -31.86
C ARG A 513 -47.36 2.00 -30.73
N PRO A 514 -46.46 2.95 -31.05
CA PRO A 514 -45.84 3.84 -30.08
C PRO A 514 -46.83 4.37 -29.03
N LYS A 515 -46.64 3.94 -27.78
CA LYS A 515 -47.43 4.29 -26.60
C LYS A 515 -46.51 5.02 -25.61
N THR A 516 -46.85 6.27 -25.31
CA THR A 516 -46.16 7.01 -24.25
C THR A 516 -46.55 6.47 -22.87
N VAL A 517 -45.57 6.36 -21.98
CA VAL A 517 -45.70 5.87 -20.61
C VAL A 517 -44.87 6.79 -19.70
N ASP A 518 -45.43 7.18 -18.56
CA ASP A 518 -44.71 7.97 -17.55
C ASP A 518 -43.49 7.20 -17.02
N ILE A 519 -42.41 7.90 -16.68
CA ILE A 519 -41.27 7.31 -15.95
C ILE A 519 -41.35 7.78 -14.50
N TYR A 520 -41.51 6.86 -13.57
CA TYR A 520 -41.41 7.12 -12.13
C TYR A 520 -39.96 6.92 -11.66
N TYR A 521 -39.57 7.68 -10.64
CA TYR A 521 -38.29 7.49 -9.99
C TYR A 521 -38.27 6.14 -9.26
N GLY A 522 -37.33 5.30 -9.68
CA GLY A 522 -37.23 3.89 -9.31
C GLY A 522 -37.26 2.97 -10.53
N ASP A 523 -38.00 3.34 -11.59
CA ASP A 523 -38.30 2.52 -12.77
C ASP A 523 -37.07 1.89 -13.43
N ASN A 524 -37.27 0.69 -13.97
CA ASN A 524 -36.46 0.06 -15.01
C ASN A 524 -37.26 -0.11 -16.32
N ALA A 525 -36.63 -0.59 -17.39
CA ALA A 525 -37.32 -0.74 -18.68
C ALA A 525 -38.43 -1.80 -18.67
N ALA A 526 -38.41 -2.78 -17.75
CA ALA A 526 -39.49 -3.73 -17.56
C ALA A 526 -40.72 -3.11 -16.87
N ASP A 527 -40.55 -2.18 -15.92
CA ASP A 527 -41.68 -1.42 -15.34
C ASP A 527 -42.41 -0.60 -16.42
N ILE A 528 -41.64 -0.03 -17.36
CA ILE A 528 -42.15 0.72 -18.51
C ILE A 528 -42.82 -0.21 -19.53
N PHE A 529 -42.24 -1.38 -19.80
CA PHE A 529 -42.83 -2.42 -20.65
C PHE A 529 -44.15 -2.96 -20.08
N GLU A 530 -44.23 -3.27 -18.79
CA GLU A 530 -45.47 -3.73 -18.15
C GLU A 530 -46.59 -2.70 -18.34
N ARG A 531 -46.33 -1.41 -18.05
CA ARG A 531 -47.31 -0.33 -18.24
C ARG A 531 -47.61 -0.05 -19.71
N ALA A 532 -46.72 -0.38 -20.65
CA ALA A 532 -47.01 -0.36 -22.07
C ALA A 532 -47.94 -1.51 -22.50
N ILE A 533 -47.74 -2.73 -22.00
CA ILE A 533 -48.64 -3.87 -22.20
C ILE A 533 -49.97 -3.69 -21.46
N GLU A 534 -50.00 -2.99 -20.33
CA GLU A 534 -51.21 -2.84 -19.51
C GLU A 534 -52.36 -2.22 -20.32
N LYS A 535 -53.52 -2.88 -20.28
CA LYS A 535 -54.74 -2.57 -21.04
C LYS A 535 -54.58 -2.56 -22.58
N SER A 536 -53.48 -3.09 -23.13
CA SER A 536 -53.23 -3.15 -24.59
C SER A 536 -53.98 -4.25 -25.35
N GLY A 537 -54.49 -5.26 -24.64
CA GLY A 537 -55.08 -6.47 -25.22
C GLY A 537 -54.06 -7.57 -25.57
N PHE A 538 -52.79 -7.40 -25.21
CA PHE A 538 -51.79 -8.47 -25.16
C PHE A 538 -51.59 -8.96 -23.71
N SER A 539 -51.19 -10.23 -23.57
CA SER A 539 -50.51 -10.75 -22.38
C SER A 539 -49.06 -11.15 -22.75
N TYR A 540 -48.23 -11.49 -21.77
CA TYR A 540 -46.86 -11.94 -22.01
C TYR A 540 -46.41 -12.95 -20.94
N THR A 541 -45.28 -13.61 -21.17
CA THR A 541 -44.54 -14.39 -20.17
C THR A 541 -43.07 -13.95 -20.15
N ASN A 542 -42.42 -14.07 -18.99
CA ASN A 542 -41.02 -13.74 -18.80
C ASN A 542 -40.35 -14.72 -17.83
N SER A 543 -39.04 -14.87 -17.94
CA SER A 543 -38.20 -15.35 -16.83
C SER A 543 -37.66 -14.16 -16.01
N GLY A 544 -37.27 -14.43 -14.76
CA GLY A 544 -36.90 -13.41 -13.79
C GLY A 544 -38.10 -12.69 -13.18
N THR A 545 -37.86 -11.52 -12.58
CA THR A 545 -38.89 -10.56 -12.13
C THR A 545 -38.63 -9.19 -12.74
N VAL A 546 -39.60 -8.28 -12.66
CA VAL A 546 -39.48 -6.88 -13.11
C VAL A 546 -38.22 -6.21 -12.56
N ASP A 547 -37.92 -6.40 -11.28
CA ASP A 547 -36.73 -5.86 -10.62
C ASP A 547 -35.41 -6.56 -10.99
N LYS A 548 -35.48 -7.80 -11.52
CA LYS A 548 -34.31 -8.68 -11.58
C LYS A 548 -34.37 -9.77 -12.65
N GLY A 549 -33.51 -9.63 -13.65
CA GLY A 549 -33.28 -10.65 -14.67
C GLY A 549 -34.44 -10.80 -15.64
N PHE A 550 -35.22 -9.73 -15.86
CA PHE A 550 -36.38 -9.75 -16.73
C PHE A 550 -35.96 -10.06 -18.18
N TYR A 551 -36.33 -11.25 -18.64
CA TYR A 551 -36.19 -11.68 -20.03
C TYR A 551 -37.58 -12.02 -20.58
N LEU A 552 -37.99 -11.31 -21.63
CA LEU A 552 -39.30 -11.46 -22.27
C LEU A 552 -39.29 -12.73 -23.14
N GLU A 553 -40.14 -13.69 -22.79
CA GLU A 553 -40.17 -14.99 -23.45
C GLU A 553 -41.20 -15.01 -24.57
N THR A 554 -42.44 -14.58 -24.29
CA THR A 554 -43.59 -14.70 -25.21
C THR A 554 -44.53 -13.50 -25.07
N ILE A 555 -45.14 -13.05 -26.18
CA ILE A 555 -46.28 -12.13 -26.20
C ILE A 555 -47.49 -12.88 -26.81
N SER A 556 -48.65 -12.84 -26.16
CA SER A 556 -49.83 -13.60 -26.55
C SER A 556 -51.05 -12.71 -26.80
N ARG A 557 -51.84 -13.07 -27.81
CA ARG A 557 -53.17 -12.53 -28.11
C ARG A 557 -53.87 -13.46 -29.14
N PRO A 558 -55.18 -13.73 -29.04
CA PRO A 558 -55.88 -14.57 -30.01
C PRO A 558 -55.64 -14.15 -31.47
N GLY A 559 -55.12 -15.07 -32.28
CA GLY A 559 -54.74 -14.88 -33.67
C GLY A 559 -53.58 -13.90 -33.91
N ILE A 560 -52.65 -13.72 -32.96
CA ILE A 560 -51.51 -12.80 -33.12
C ILE A 560 -50.65 -13.11 -34.35
N LEU A 561 -50.52 -14.39 -34.72
CA LEU A 561 -49.75 -14.83 -35.88
C LEU A 561 -50.56 -14.89 -37.19
N ARG A 562 -51.81 -14.42 -37.23
CA ARG A 562 -52.64 -14.53 -38.44
C ARG A 562 -52.05 -13.75 -39.62
N GLY A 563 -51.50 -14.48 -40.58
CA GLY A 563 -50.83 -13.90 -41.75
C GLY A 563 -49.32 -13.70 -41.59
N TRP A 564 -48.68 -14.41 -40.65
CA TRP A 564 -47.22 -14.49 -40.57
C TRP A 564 -46.63 -15.01 -41.89
N MET A 565 -45.44 -14.53 -42.25
CA MET A 565 -44.68 -15.00 -43.43
C MET A 565 -43.19 -14.71 -43.21
N ILE A 566 -42.32 -15.65 -43.58
CA ILE A 566 -40.86 -15.47 -43.56
C ILE A 566 -40.40 -15.37 -45.03
N ASP A 567 -39.58 -14.37 -45.37
CA ASP A 567 -39.02 -14.28 -46.71
C ASP A 567 -38.07 -15.46 -46.99
N GLU A 568 -38.30 -16.19 -48.07
CA GLU A 568 -37.45 -17.33 -48.49
C GLU A 568 -35.97 -16.92 -48.56
N LYS A 569 -35.66 -15.69 -49.02
CA LYS A 569 -34.28 -15.19 -49.03
C LYS A 569 -33.68 -15.01 -47.63
N LEU A 570 -34.46 -14.52 -46.64
CA LEU A 570 -33.98 -14.38 -45.26
C LEU A 570 -33.78 -15.77 -44.62
N LYS A 571 -34.69 -16.69 -44.90
CA LYS A 571 -34.63 -18.11 -44.50
C LYS A 571 -33.39 -18.81 -45.07
N ASP A 572 -33.09 -18.64 -46.35
CA ASP A 572 -31.83 -19.11 -46.96
C ASP A 572 -30.61 -18.50 -46.26
N GLU A 573 -30.62 -17.17 -46.01
CA GLU A 573 -29.50 -16.51 -45.34
C GLU A 573 -29.26 -16.97 -43.90
N ILE A 574 -30.33 -17.30 -43.15
CA ILE A 574 -30.29 -17.86 -41.80
C ILE A 574 -29.76 -19.30 -41.78
N ILE A 575 -30.13 -20.12 -42.78
CA ILE A 575 -29.64 -21.50 -42.94
C ILE A 575 -28.15 -21.52 -43.33
N GLU A 576 -27.74 -20.68 -44.29
CA GLU A 576 -26.32 -20.51 -44.65
C GLU A 576 -25.46 -20.02 -43.48
N ASP A 577 -26.05 -19.26 -42.56
CA ASP A 577 -25.43 -18.77 -41.33
C ASP A 577 -25.48 -19.78 -40.16
N GLY A 578 -25.91 -21.01 -40.43
CA GLY A 578 -25.81 -22.15 -39.51
C GLY A 578 -26.95 -22.27 -38.49
N LEU A 579 -28.04 -21.50 -38.62
CA LEU A 579 -29.21 -21.63 -37.77
C LEU A 579 -30.24 -22.61 -38.36
N GLN A 580 -30.94 -23.32 -37.47
CA GLN A 580 -31.98 -24.28 -37.84
C GLN A 580 -33.37 -23.70 -37.58
N PHE A 581 -34.26 -23.85 -38.56
CA PHE A 581 -35.69 -23.59 -38.35
C PHE A 581 -36.32 -24.77 -37.58
N ASN A 582 -37.16 -24.43 -36.61
CA ASN A 582 -37.84 -25.38 -35.74
C ASN A 582 -39.06 -25.91 -36.48
N ILE A 583 -38.86 -27.03 -37.19
CA ILE A 583 -39.86 -27.73 -38.00
C ILE A 583 -40.27 -29.02 -37.27
N ASP A 584 -41.57 -29.31 -37.23
CA ASP A 584 -42.07 -30.61 -36.77
C ASP A 584 -41.77 -31.68 -37.85
N PRO A 585 -40.95 -32.70 -37.54
CA PRO A 585 -40.54 -33.71 -38.53
C PRO A 585 -41.68 -34.65 -38.97
N SER A 586 -42.85 -34.60 -38.32
CA SER A 586 -44.02 -35.40 -38.69
C SER A 586 -44.97 -34.70 -39.66
N THR A 587 -44.98 -33.37 -39.69
CA THR A 587 -45.84 -32.54 -40.57
C THR A 587 -45.05 -31.79 -41.64
N GLY A 588 -43.79 -31.43 -41.38
CA GLY A 588 -43.01 -30.50 -42.22
C GLY A 588 -43.33 -29.03 -41.98
N GLU A 589 -44.21 -28.72 -41.02
CA GLU A 589 -44.65 -27.36 -40.67
C GLU A 589 -43.76 -26.74 -39.58
N TYR A 590 -43.77 -25.41 -39.50
CA TYR A 590 -43.08 -24.67 -38.45
C TYR A 590 -43.75 -24.88 -37.09
N ILE A 591 -42.93 -24.95 -36.02
CA ILE A 591 -43.39 -25.02 -34.63
C ILE A 591 -43.67 -23.58 -34.15
N TYR A 592 -44.94 -23.32 -33.80
CA TYR A 592 -45.46 -22.09 -33.19
C TYR A 592 -46.87 -22.33 -32.62
N ASP A 593 -47.42 -21.38 -31.85
CA ASP A 593 -48.83 -21.33 -31.44
C ASP A 593 -49.54 -20.12 -32.11
N MET A 594 -50.69 -20.32 -32.76
CA MET A 594 -51.42 -19.25 -33.47
C MET A 594 -51.77 -18.03 -32.59
N ASP A 595 -51.91 -18.24 -31.28
CA ASP A 595 -52.32 -17.23 -30.30
C ASP A 595 -51.14 -16.65 -29.47
N SER A 596 -49.88 -17.05 -29.75
CA SER A 596 -48.70 -16.50 -29.08
C SER A 596 -47.43 -16.43 -29.94
N LEU A 597 -46.54 -15.49 -29.65
CA LEU A 597 -45.25 -15.33 -30.32
C LEU A 597 -44.13 -15.20 -29.29
N GLY A 598 -43.19 -16.14 -29.29
CA GLY A 598 -42.12 -16.22 -28.31
C GLY A 598 -40.78 -16.72 -28.83
N GLN A 599 -39.86 -16.87 -27.88
CA GLN A 599 -38.57 -17.49 -28.10
C GLN A 599 -38.73 -18.92 -28.64
N LEU A 600 -37.85 -19.30 -29.56
CA LEU A 600 -37.83 -20.60 -30.24
C LEU A 600 -39.04 -20.89 -31.15
N ASP A 601 -40.06 -20.02 -31.27
CA ASP A 601 -41.03 -20.14 -32.36
C ASP A 601 -40.32 -19.94 -33.71
N PHE A 602 -40.70 -20.73 -34.72
CA PHE A 602 -40.09 -20.77 -36.05
C PHE A 602 -38.61 -21.18 -36.15
N CYS A 603 -37.70 -20.70 -35.30
CA CYS A 603 -36.24 -20.90 -35.41
C CYS A 603 -35.53 -20.96 -34.06
N GLN A 604 -34.47 -21.77 -33.94
CA GLN A 604 -33.66 -21.86 -32.71
C GLN A 604 -33.00 -20.53 -32.29
N GLY A 605 -32.90 -19.57 -33.21
CA GLY A 605 -32.35 -18.23 -32.98
C GLY A 605 -33.38 -17.20 -32.54
N SER A 606 -34.66 -17.56 -32.43
CA SER A 606 -35.75 -16.59 -32.32
C SER A 606 -36.07 -16.14 -30.89
N GLY A 607 -36.67 -14.95 -30.78
CA GLY A 607 -37.07 -14.36 -29.51
C GLY A 607 -37.24 -12.85 -29.58
N TRP A 608 -37.19 -12.20 -28.42
CA TRP A 608 -37.42 -10.76 -28.27
C TRP A 608 -36.14 -10.01 -27.91
N ALA A 609 -35.70 -9.12 -28.80
CA ALA A 609 -34.65 -8.14 -28.50
C ALA A 609 -35.25 -6.79 -28.14
N TYR A 610 -34.56 -5.96 -27.36
CA TYR A 610 -34.96 -4.56 -27.15
C TYR A 610 -33.81 -3.59 -27.39
N SER A 611 -34.17 -2.40 -27.84
CA SER A 611 -33.29 -1.24 -27.99
C SER A 611 -33.87 -0.04 -27.27
N VAL A 612 -32.99 0.89 -26.88
CA VAL A 612 -33.39 2.21 -26.39
C VAL A 612 -32.62 3.26 -27.18
N ASN A 613 -33.36 4.14 -27.85
CA ASN A 613 -32.86 5.13 -28.81
C ASN A 613 -32.04 4.47 -29.92
N ASP A 614 -32.60 3.39 -30.50
CA ASP A 614 -32.03 2.53 -31.56
C ASP A 614 -30.72 1.80 -31.23
N GLU A 615 -30.14 1.98 -30.04
CA GLU A 615 -29.05 1.13 -29.53
C GLU A 615 -29.65 -0.08 -28.78
N TYR A 616 -29.46 -1.29 -29.32
CA TYR A 616 -29.81 -2.56 -28.66
C TYR A 616 -29.00 -2.80 -27.38
N LYS A 617 -29.61 -3.42 -26.36
CA LYS A 617 -28.98 -3.64 -25.05
C LYS A 617 -28.62 -5.12 -24.82
N GLU A 618 -27.47 -5.36 -24.22
CA GLU A 618 -26.89 -6.69 -23.96
C GLU A 618 -27.34 -7.32 -22.62
N TYR A 619 -28.23 -6.65 -21.88
CA TYR A 619 -28.66 -7.00 -20.53
C TYR A 619 -30.18 -6.84 -20.38
N GLY A 620 -30.79 -7.60 -19.47
CA GLY A 620 -32.26 -7.67 -19.31
C GLY A 620 -32.91 -6.32 -18.99
N MET A 621 -34.20 -6.17 -19.32
CA MET A 621 -34.91 -4.89 -19.17
C MET A 621 -34.95 -4.38 -17.71
N SER A 622 -34.84 -5.30 -16.74
CA SER A 622 -34.67 -5.01 -15.31
C SER A 622 -33.46 -4.15 -14.95
N GLU A 623 -32.41 -4.14 -15.79
CA GLU A 623 -31.14 -3.45 -15.50
C GLU A 623 -31.01 -2.08 -16.19
N TYR A 624 -31.84 -1.79 -17.21
CA TYR A 624 -31.87 -0.46 -17.82
C TYR A 624 -32.65 0.52 -16.95
N LYS A 625 -32.14 1.73 -16.75
CA LYS A 625 -32.81 2.82 -16.03
C LYS A 625 -33.23 3.92 -17.02
N PRO A 626 -34.53 4.04 -17.37
CA PRO A 626 -35.03 4.98 -18.37
C PRO A 626 -34.84 6.45 -18.03
N LYS A 627 -34.87 7.29 -19.07
CA LYS A 627 -34.74 8.75 -19.04
C LYS A 627 -35.87 9.40 -19.84
N ASP A 628 -36.16 10.65 -19.49
CA ASP A 628 -37.16 11.44 -20.22
C ASP A 628 -36.81 11.54 -21.71
N GLY A 629 -37.77 11.16 -22.56
CA GLY A 629 -37.64 11.11 -24.01
C GLY A 629 -37.13 9.78 -24.59
N ASP A 630 -36.82 8.77 -23.78
CA ASP A 630 -36.33 7.47 -24.29
C ASP A 630 -37.38 6.75 -25.17
N ASP A 631 -36.95 6.30 -26.36
CA ASP A 631 -37.73 5.46 -27.26
C ASP A 631 -37.28 3.99 -27.15
N ILE A 632 -38.14 3.16 -26.54
CA ILE A 632 -37.91 1.74 -26.26
C ILE A 632 -38.63 0.90 -27.33
N LYS A 633 -37.86 0.24 -28.19
CA LYS A 633 -38.39 -0.66 -29.24
C LYS A 633 -38.12 -2.11 -28.86
N ILE A 634 -39.17 -2.91 -28.66
CA ILE A 634 -39.09 -4.37 -28.48
C ILE A 634 -39.40 -5.01 -29.83
N ARG A 635 -38.54 -5.92 -30.30
CA ARG A 635 -38.55 -6.40 -31.68
C ARG A 635 -38.35 -7.90 -31.74
N TYR A 636 -39.20 -8.57 -32.50
CA TYR A 636 -39.04 -10.00 -32.75
C TYR A 636 -37.86 -10.23 -33.70
N THR A 637 -37.08 -11.28 -33.41
CA THR A 637 -35.98 -11.78 -34.24
C THR A 637 -36.15 -13.28 -34.44
N LEU A 638 -35.68 -13.79 -35.58
CA LEU A 638 -35.49 -15.22 -35.89
C LEU A 638 -34.05 -15.69 -35.61
N ALA A 639 -33.11 -14.76 -35.40
CA ALA A 639 -31.68 -15.00 -35.53
C ALA A 639 -30.82 -14.12 -34.61
N TYR A 640 -31.06 -14.18 -33.30
CA TYR A 640 -30.29 -13.49 -32.25
C TYR A 640 -30.02 -11.99 -32.53
N GLY A 641 -30.94 -11.32 -33.21
CA GLY A 641 -30.87 -9.91 -33.59
C GLY A 641 -30.22 -9.59 -34.94
N LYS A 642 -29.62 -10.55 -35.66
CA LYS A 642 -28.81 -10.29 -36.88
C LYS A 642 -29.68 -9.85 -38.09
N ASP A 643 -30.93 -10.24 -38.08
CA ASP A 643 -32.03 -9.91 -38.99
C ASP A 643 -32.74 -8.57 -38.71
N ILE A 644 -32.51 -7.97 -37.54
CA ILE A 644 -33.07 -6.67 -37.12
C ILE A 644 -31.99 -5.63 -36.76
N GLY A 645 -30.72 -5.93 -37.07
CA GLY A 645 -29.58 -5.05 -36.82
C GLY A 645 -29.10 -4.97 -35.36
N GLY A 646 -29.57 -5.84 -34.47
CA GLY A 646 -29.25 -5.87 -33.04
C GLY A 646 -28.19 -6.87 -32.60
N TYR A 647 -27.62 -7.65 -33.52
CA TYR A 647 -26.57 -8.61 -33.19
C TYR A 647 -25.22 -7.93 -32.90
N ASN A 648 -24.61 -8.24 -31.75
CA ASN A 648 -23.23 -7.89 -31.45
C ASN A 648 -22.34 -9.17 -31.41
N PRO A 649 -21.32 -9.31 -32.28
CA PRO A 649 -20.39 -10.43 -32.21
C PRO A 649 -19.52 -10.43 -30.94
N SER A 650 -19.43 -9.30 -30.22
CA SER A 650 -18.62 -9.16 -28.99
C SER A 650 -19.11 -10.04 -27.83
N SER A 651 -20.42 -10.35 -27.79
CA SER A 651 -21.03 -11.24 -26.79
C SER A 651 -20.96 -12.73 -27.15
N GLY A 652 -20.52 -13.06 -28.37
CA GLY A 652 -20.37 -14.43 -28.86
C GLY A 652 -20.57 -14.51 -30.37
N SER A 653 -19.59 -15.07 -31.09
CA SER A 653 -19.69 -15.23 -32.54
C SER A 653 -20.50 -16.48 -32.89
N TYR A 654 -21.58 -16.33 -33.66
CA TYR A 654 -22.25 -17.44 -34.34
C TYR A 654 -22.34 -17.21 -35.85
N GLY A 655 -22.33 -18.32 -36.60
CA GLY A 655 -22.47 -18.33 -38.04
C GLY A 655 -21.21 -17.89 -38.80
N ILE A 656 -21.40 -17.49 -40.05
CA ILE A 656 -20.36 -17.06 -41.00
C ILE A 656 -20.63 -15.70 -41.64
N LYS A 657 -21.80 -15.10 -41.39
CA LYS A 657 -22.20 -13.80 -41.94
C LYS A 657 -22.14 -12.72 -40.88
N ASP A 658 -21.52 -11.59 -41.21
CA ASP A 658 -21.53 -10.39 -40.36
C ASP A 658 -22.94 -9.77 -40.25
N LYS A 659 -23.74 -9.91 -41.32
CA LYS A 659 -25.12 -9.42 -41.44
C LYS A 659 -25.87 -10.16 -42.55
N TYR A 660 -27.20 -10.07 -42.54
CA TYR A 660 -28.05 -10.50 -43.65
C TYR A 660 -28.26 -9.36 -44.66
N SER A 661 -28.74 -9.71 -45.86
CA SER A 661 -29.07 -8.74 -46.93
C SER A 661 -30.56 -8.43 -47.01
N VAL A 662 -31.38 -9.12 -46.22
CA VAL A 662 -32.70 -8.65 -45.75
C VAL A 662 -32.56 -8.25 -44.28
N THR A 663 -33.09 -7.09 -43.88
CA THR A 663 -33.04 -6.60 -42.49
C THR A 663 -34.26 -5.70 -42.23
N TYR A 664 -34.88 -5.83 -41.06
CA TYR A 664 -36.21 -5.27 -40.75
C TYR A 664 -36.24 -4.26 -39.59
#